data_AF-A0A1F2LWX1-F1
#
_entry.id   AF-A0A1F2LWX1-F1
#
_cell.length_a   1.000
_cell.length_b   1.000
_cell.length_c   1.000
_cell.angle_alpha   90.00
_cell.angle_beta   90.00
_cell.angle_gamma   90.00
#
_symmetry.space_group_name_H-M   'P 1'
#
loop_
_entity.id
_entity.type
_entity.pdbx_description
1 polymer ?
#
loop_
_entity_poly.entity_id
_entity_poly.type
_entity_poly.pdbx_seq_one_letter_code
_entity_poly.pdbx_strand_id
1 'polypeptide(L)'
;MAFNPELGSTSPAVLLDNAERLDKLVNGSELTEPDRAGVELDTWRGMMAKNDEIRENLIPLSKQYMTLAAAQADIANIPEGSSTYVRSPDSSALADEYMNVAGTLTATGRRMPSQAAIQAVLDYISSLIATDDADSPLLTLNDEAGFRLAAFGLNAIQSNAMTAEYDEFIDGFVFRDSVGFVIQQIGTPLLSSVDSVQPVVEQQRLVTEAFSAESDADISGFVFRDSVGFVLMNLNGEQSNQNNDGVDDISRRNAANLAAAAAARDEINTRIARPVYDYNILITDGQSLSNGNEGWAALSKDIRATLNINMLGDSVRPKNENGSTFTPLNGAEIRPARAVVQDLIAPPDGGNLMTDEAVAALPRGANNFGETVDIGAMWMWREMQLQFRGLTTDERKIVAVNCGVGGQIIEHLSKGHSWGFYNRIISAVTQIKAIADAEGKTCGVVGFLYLGNEYNYDSTKGGATDRAEYRALLRKLIDDVITDTTAITGQTEPPLTVLYQTSGSWTRDSTNMSIGEAQLDICAADANVMMASPAYAVTDKGGHLDANGYRWLGMQFGKVLHRAIDRRQNWRPLQPLSVTLSGTFLRADFLVWSPPLQFRSCYVGSSPTTYAAKGFRVTDDAGDVPVTRVEIVADTVVDITLGRETTGDVYLWYASQTGSNGNGNLFDSDTTVAVANYEFHEGTGQYPESNIPELVNRPYPLNNPCVAFRRQATII
;
A
#
# COMPACT_ATOMS: atom_id res chain seq x y z
N MET A 1 71.78 10.35 -24.70
CA MET A 1 73.23 10.35 -24.45
C MET A 1 73.90 11.16 -25.54
N ALA A 2 74.83 12.05 -25.22
CA ALA A 2 75.55 12.83 -26.24
C ALA A 2 76.57 11.90 -26.94
N PHE A 3 76.58 11.88 -28.27
CA PHE A 3 77.57 11.12 -29.01
C PHE A 3 78.97 11.71 -28.74
N ASN A 4 79.94 10.90 -28.34
CA ASN A 4 81.33 11.35 -28.18
C ASN A 4 82.28 10.49 -29.03
N PRO A 5 82.97 11.07 -30.01
CA PRO A 5 82.85 12.47 -30.45
C PRO A 5 81.51 12.76 -31.14
N GLU A 6 81.11 14.04 -31.14
CA GLU A 6 79.80 14.48 -31.61
C GLU A 6 79.55 14.14 -33.10
N LEU A 7 78.27 14.16 -33.52
CA LEU A 7 77.91 13.95 -34.93
C LEU A 7 78.57 15.05 -35.79
N GLY A 8 79.09 14.69 -36.97
CA GLY A 8 79.80 15.63 -37.84
C GLY A 8 81.29 15.84 -37.50
N SER A 9 81.86 15.04 -36.59
CA SER A 9 83.32 15.03 -36.34
C SER A 9 84.10 14.60 -37.59
N THR A 10 85.12 15.38 -37.95
CA THR A 10 86.05 15.05 -39.06
C THR A 10 87.24 14.20 -38.60
N SER A 11 87.17 13.63 -37.39
CA SER A 11 88.23 12.76 -36.87
C SER A 11 88.37 11.51 -37.74
N PRO A 12 89.58 11.18 -38.24
CA PRO A 12 89.80 10.00 -39.07
C PRO A 12 89.32 8.70 -38.44
N ALA A 13 89.44 8.56 -37.11
CA ALA A 13 88.99 7.36 -36.39
C ALA A 13 87.46 7.19 -36.45
N VAL A 14 86.71 8.29 -36.35
CA VAL A 14 85.23 8.27 -36.40
C VAL A 14 84.74 7.98 -37.82
N LEU A 15 85.44 8.52 -38.82
CA LEU A 15 85.16 8.22 -40.22
C LEU A 15 85.41 6.75 -40.54
N LEU A 16 86.50 6.17 -40.03
CA LEU A 16 86.80 4.74 -40.18
C LEU A 16 85.75 3.89 -39.47
N ASP A 17 85.45 4.16 -38.19
CA ASP A 17 84.45 3.41 -37.42
C ASP A 17 83.06 3.46 -38.07
N ASN A 18 82.67 4.60 -38.64
CA ASN A 18 81.41 4.72 -39.36
C ASN A 18 81.42 3.94 -40.68
N ALA A 19 82.54 3.93 -41.40
CA ALA A 19 82.69 3.17 -42.65
C ALA A 19 82.69 1.66 -42.40
N GLU A 20 83.40 1.18 -41.37
CA GLU A 20 83.40 -0.22 -40.96
C GLU A 20 82.01 -0.68 -40.51
N ARG A 21 81.31 0.16 -39.74
CA ARG A 21 79.94 -0.14 -39.29
C ARG A 21 78.94 -0.17 -40.45
N LEU A 22 79.08 0.72 -41.43
CA LEU A 22 78.25 0.69 -42.63
C LEU A 22 78.50 -0.59 -43.43
N ASP A 23 79.76 -1.02 -43.56
CA ASP A 23 80.09 -2.28 -44.22
C ASP A 23 79.46 -3.47 -43.50
N LYS A 24 79.52 -3.51 -42.16
CA LYS A 24 78.84 -4.56 -41.37
C LYS A 24 77.32 -4.51 -41.49
N LEU A 25 76.71 -3.33 -41.49
CA LEU A 25 75.25 -3.19 -41.65
C LEU A 25 74.77 -3.67 -43.03
N VAL A 26 75.56 -3.47 -44.08
CA VAL A 26 75.16 -3.81 -45.46
C VAL A 26 75.60 -5.22 -45.86
N ASN A 27 76.82 -5.62 -45.51
CA ASN A 27 77.47 -6.84 -45.98
C ASN A 27 77.72 -7.88 -44.87
N GLY A 28 77.53 -7.53 -43.60
CA GLY A 28 77.73 -8.42 -42.46
C GLY A 28 76.75 -9.60 -42.41
N SER A 29 77.16 -10.68 -41.73
CA SER A 29 76.34 -11.88 -41.55
C SER A 29 75.37 -11.80 -40.36
N GLU A 30 75.66 -10.95 -39.38
CA GLU A 30 74.82 -10.76 -38.19
C GLU A 30 73.50 -10.07 -38.54
N LEU A 31 72.46 -10.27 -37.73
CA LEU A 31 71.13 -9.69 -37.99
C LEU A 31 71.00 -8.25 -37.50
N THR A 32 71.82 -7.85 -36.52
CA THR A 32 71.91 -6.47 -36.04
C THR A 32 73.36 -6.05 -35.84
N GLU A 33 73.62 -4.74 -35.90
CA GLU A 33 74.88 -4.14 -35.49
C GLU A 33 74.55 -2.84 -34.71
N PRO A 34 75.17 -2.60 -33.54
CA PRO A 34 74.88 -1.40 -32.74
C PRO A 34 75.30 -0.14 -33.47
N ASP A 35 74.57 0.95 -33.24
CA ASP A 35 74.92 2.31 -33.66
C ASP A 35 75.92 2.96 -32.68
N ARG A 36 76.33 4.19 -32.97
CA ARG A 36 77.36 4.88 -32.17
C ARG A 36 76.89 5.19 -30.74
N ALA A 37 75.59 5.15 -30.47
CA ALA A 37 75.02 5.26 -29.13
C ALA A 37 74.80 3.89 -28.46
N GLY A 38 75.12 2.79 -29.15
CA GLY A 38 74.95 1.41 -28.67
C GLY A 38 73.55 0.85 -28.92
N VAL A 39 72.75 1.45 -29.80
CA VAL A 39 71.41 0.96 -30.17
C VAL A 39 71.53 0.01 -31.36
N GLU A 40 71.11 -1.23 -31.20
CA GLU A 40 71.11 -2.25 -32.28
C GLU A 40 70.27 -1.79 -33.48
N LEU A 41 70.90 -1.73 -34.66
CA LEU A 41 70.25 -1.48 -35.94
C LEU A 41 70.18 -2.78 -36.74
N ASP A 42 69.06 -3.03 -37.43
CA ASP A 42 68.95 -4.18 -38.32
C ASP A 42 69.93 -4.07 -39.48
N THR A 43 70.68 -5.14 -39.74
CA THR A 43 71.50 -5.26 -40.94
C THR A 43 70.63 -5.58 -42.15
N TRP A 44 71.19 -5.51 -43.36
CA TRP A 44 70.49 -5.95 -44.57
C TRP A 44 70.04 -7.42 -44.47
N ARG A 45 70.85 -8.29 -43.85
CA ARG A 45 70.46 -9.69 -43.57
C ARG A 45 69.31 -9.78 -42.58
N GLY A 46 69.34 -8.98 -41.51
CA GLY A 46 68.23 -8.84 -40.56
C GLY A 46 66.93 -8.40 -41.23
N MET A 47 67.00 -7.37 -42.09
CA MET A 47 65.86 -6.90 -42.85
C MET A 47 65.33 -7.94 -43.86
N MET A 48 66.21 -8.68 -44.54
CA MET A 48 65.80 -9.77 -45.43
C MET A 48 65.08 -10.90 -44.66
N ALA A 49 65.63 -11.32 -43.52
CA ALA A 49 65.03 -12.36 -42.70
C ALA A 49 63.63 -11.95 -42.19
N LYS A 50 63.49 -10.71 -41.71
CA LYS A 50 62.18 -10.15 -41.32
C LYS A 50 61.22 -10.06 -42.51
N ASN A 51 61.71 -9.75 -43.71
CA ASN A 51 60.87 -9.71 -44.91
C ASN A 51 60.44 -11.11 -45.36
N ASP A 52 61.29 -12.14 -45.22
CA ASP A 52 60.91 -13.54 -45.45
C ASP A 52 59.89 -14.01 -44.41
N GLU A 53 60.06 -13.65 -43.13
CA GLU A 53 59.05 -13.89 -42.09
C GLU A 53 57.70 -13.20 -42.41
N ILE A 54 57.72 -11.95 -42.91
CA ILE A 54 56.49 -11.27 -43.34
C ILE A 54 55.85 -11.97 -44.55
N ARG A 55 56.65 -12.49 -45.49
CA ARG A 55 56.13 -13.26 -46.64
C ARG A 55 55.48 -14.56 -46.20
N GLU A 56 56.07 -15.28 -45.25
CA GLU A 56 55.48 -16.51 -44.70
C GLU A 56 54.21 -16.24 -43.88
N ASN A 57 54.13 -15.09 -43.19
CA ASN A 57 52.98 -14.72 -42.37
C ASN A 57 51.81 -14.03 -43.12
N LEU A 58 52.01 -13.63 -44.38
CA LEU A 58 50.93 -13.15 -45.29
C LEU A 58 50.18 -14.30 -46.00
N ILE A 59 50.57 -15.56 -45.76
CA ILE A 59 49.99 -16.76 -46.37
C ILE A 59 48.52 -17.08 -45.99
N PRO A 60 47.86 -16.58 -44.92
CA PRO A 60 46.50 -17.02 -44.62
C PRO A 60 45.44 -16.73 -45.68
N LEU A 61 45.74 -15.91 -46.71
CA LEU A 61 44.78 -15.58 -47.77
C LEU A 61 45.20 -15.97 -49.19
N SER A 62 46.44 -16.43 -49.42
CA SER A 62 47.02 -16.51 -50.77
C SER A 62 46.88 -15.18 -51.55
N LYS A 63 47.56 -15.05 -52.69
CA LYS A 63 47.33 -13.91 -53.59
C LYS A 63 45.91 -14.01 -54.16
N GLN A 64 45.09 -12.96 -54.06
CA GLN A 64 43.79 -12.92 -54.72
C GLN A 64 43.98 -12.60 -56.21
N TYR A 65 43.36 -13.41 -57.07
CA TYR A 65 43.47 -13.23 -58.51
C TYR A 65 42.20 -12.63 -59.10
N MET A 66 42.35 -11.73 -60.06
CA MET A 66 41.22 -11.13 -60.77
C MET A 66 40.53 -12.10 -61.74
N THR A 67 41.24 -13.13 -62.22
CA THR A 67 40.68 -14.15 -63.12
C THR A 67 41.28 -15.52 -62.83
N LEU A 68 40.52 -16.58 -63.13
CA LEU A 68 40.98 -17.96 -62.95
C LEU A 68 42.21 -18.27 -63.82
N ALA A 69 42.29 -17.70 -65.02
CA ALA A 69 43.43 -17.86 -65.91
C ALA A 69 44.72 -17.27 -65.31
N ALA A 70 44.63 -16.10 -64.65
CA ALA A 70 45.77 -15.52 -63.96
C ALA A 70 46.20 -16.36 -62.74
N ALA A 71 45.25 -16.90 -61.99
CA ALA A 71 45.53 -17.84 -60.91
C ALA A 71 46.19 -19.12 -61.40
N GLN A 72 45.72 -19.66 -62.53
CA GLN A 72 46.25 -20.88 -63.15
C GLN A 72 47.65 -20.66 -63.76
N ALA A 73 47.96 -19.46 -64.23
CA ALA A 73 49.31 -19.11 -64.70
C ALA A 73 50.31 -19.01 -63.54
N ASP A 74 49.85 -18.67 -62.33
CA ASP A 74 50.65 -18.56 -61.11
C ASP A 74 50.68 -19.87 -60.30
N ILE A 75 50.33 -21.00 -60.93
CA ILE A 75 50.17 -22.31 -60.26
C ILE A 75 51.43 -22.78 -59.52
N ALA A 76 52.61 -22.36 -59.98
CA ALA A 76 53.88 -22.68 -59.33
C ALA A 76 53.95 -22.13 -57.89
N ASN A 77 53.20 -21.06 -57.59
CA ASN A 77 53.12 -20.42 -56.27
C ASN A 77 51.87 -20.85 -55.47
N ILE A 78 51.07 -21.79 -55.97
CA ILE A 78 49.91 -22.36 -55.28
C ILE A 78 50.19 -23.87 -55.10
N PRO A 79 50.70 -24.32 -53.94
CA PRO A 79 51.08 -25.72 -53.76
C PRO A 79 49.91 -26.68 -54.00
N GLU A 80 50.21 -27.90 -54.45
CA GLU A 80 49.19 -28.93 -54.65
C GLU A 80 48.45 -29.22 -53.33
N GLY A 81 47.12 -29.32 -53.41
CA GLY A 81 46.23 -29.47 -52.25
C GLY A 81 45.86 -28.17 -51.54
N SER A 82 46.48 -27.03 -51.89
CA SER A 82 46.15 -25.72 -51.32
C SER A 82 45.06 -25.00 -52.10
N SER A 83 44.31 -24.13 -51.42
CA SER A 83 43.28 -23.30 -52.05
C SER A 83 43.71 -21.84 -52.26
N THR A 84 43.10 -21.22 -53.26
CA THR A 84 43.24 -19.81 -53.60
C THR A 84 41.86 -19.23 -53.94
N TYR A 85 41.74 -17.91 -53.91
CA TYR A 85 40.50 -17.21 -54.17
C TYR A 85 40.62 -16.37 -55.45
N VAL A 86 39.63 -16.54 -56.33
CA VAL A 86 39.49 -15.78 -57.57
C VAL A 86 38.28 -14.87 -57.44
N ARG A 87 38.41 -13.59 -57.81
CA ARG A 87 37.30 -12.64 -57.75
C ARG A 87 36.14 -13.13 -58.62
N SER A 88 34.93 -13.12 -58.05
CA SER A 88 33.77 -13.67 -58.74
C SER A 88 33.44 -12.83 -59.98
N PRO A 89 33.30 -13.43 -61.17
CA PRO A 89 33.10 -12.69 -62.42
C PRO A 89 31.69 -12.09 -62.55
N ASP A 90 30.70 -12.66 -61.86
CA ASP A 90 29.29 -12.24 -61.91
C ASP A 90 28.84 -11.42 -60.68
N SER A 91 29.77 -11.12 -59.76
CA SER A 91 29.53 -10.39 -58.51
C SER A 91 28.54 -11.05 -57.53
N SER A 92 28.16 -12.31 -57.76
CA SER A 92 27.29 -13.06 -56.84
C SER A 92 27.97 -13.37 -55.50
N ALA A 93 29.30 -13.36 -55.49
CA ALA A 93 30.17 -13.49 -54.32
C ALA A 93 31.33 -12.49 -54.41
N LEU A 94 32.04 -12.25 -53.30
CA LEU A 94 33.27 -11.46 -53.34
C LEU A 94 34.40 -12.22 -54.05
N ALA A 95 34.51 -13.51 -53.78
CA ALA A 95 35.45 -14.41 -54.45
C ALA A 95 34.98 -15.87 -54.38
N ASP A 96 35.37 -16.63 -55.39
CA ASP A 96 35.14 -18.06 -55.52
C ASP A 96 36.43 -18.82 -55.15
N GLU A 97 36.31 -19.89 -54.36
CA GLU A 97 37.46 -20.69 -53.94
C GLU A 97 37.79 -21.80 -54.96
N TYR A 98 39.07 -21.89 -55.29
CA TYR A 98 39.64 -22.93 -56.14
C TYR A 98 40.77 -23.66 -55.41
N MET A 99 40.92 -24.96 -55.65
CA MET A 99 41.99 -25.78 -55.10
C MET A 99 42.91 -26.27 -56.22
N ASN A 100 44.22 -26.24 -56.00
CA ASN A 100 45.16 -26.86 -56.93
C ASN A 100 45.12 -28.39 -56.77
N VAL A 101 44.62 -29.07 -57.79
CA VAL A 101 44.60 -30.53 -57.89
C VAL A 101 45.55 -30.94 -59.01
N ALA A 102 46.70 -31.52 -58.67
CA ALA A 102 47.72 -31.99 -59.62
C ALA A 102 48.13 -30.96 -60.69
N GLY A 103 48.24 -29.68 -60.31
CA GLY A 103 48.65 -28.58 -61.21
C GLY A 103 47.49 -27.88 -61.92
N THR A 104 46.24 -28.23 -61.62
CA THR A 104 45.05 -27.58 -62.21
C THR A 104 44.11 -27.08 -61.12
N LEU A 105 43.70 -25.81 -61.21
CA LEU A 105 42.76 -25.18 -60.29
C LEU A 105 41.33 -25.66 -60.57
N THR A 106 40.73 -26.29 -59.56
CA THR A 106 39.38 -26.83 -59.59
C THR A 106 38.50 -26.11 -58.58
N ALA A 107 37.29 -25.71 -58.97
CA ALA A 107 36.36 -25.01 -58.07
C ALA A 107 35.90 -25.94 -56.94
N THR A 108 35.90 -25.46 -55.70
CA THR A 108 35.45 -26.25 -54.53
C THR A 108 33.94 -26.14 -54.29
N GLY A 109 33.29 -25.13 -54.87
CA GLY A 109 31.91 -24.76 -54.59
C GLY A 109 31.74 -23.81 -53.39
N ARG A 110 32.80 -23.58 -52.60
CA ARG A 110 32.79 -22.59 -51.51
C ARG A 110 33.02 -21.18 -52.07
N ARG A 111 32.30 -20.21 -51.51
CA ARG A 111 32.35 -18.80 -51.93
C ARG A 111 32.42 -17.89 -50.71
N MET A 112 33.05 -16.72 -50.87
CA MET A 112 33.03 -15.65 -49.87
C MET A 112 31.79 -14.78 -50.08
N PRO A 113 30.85 -14.71 -49.13
CA PRO A 113 29.58 -13.99 -49.31
C PRO A 113 29.79 -12.48 -49.50
N SER A 114 28.98 -11.86 -50.35
CA SER A 114 28.98 -10.40 -50.55
C SER A 114 28.09 -9.70 -49.52
N GLN A 115 28.30 -8.38 -49.36
CA GLN A 115 27.42 -7.55 -48.53
C GLN A 115 25.95 -7.68 -48.95
N ALA A 116 25.68 -7.86 -50.25
CA ALA A 116 24.33 -8.07 -50.77
C ALA A 116 23.69 -9.38 -50.30
N ALA A 117 24.47 -10.46 -50.17
CA ALA A 117 23.96 -11.73 -49.63
C ALA A 117 23.63 -11.62 -48.13
N ILE A 118 24.46 -10.90 -47.36
CA ILE A 118 24.19 -10.59 -45.95
C ILE A 118 22.96 -9.69 -45.83
N GLN A 119 22.84 -8.67 -46.69
CA GLN A 119 21.68 -7.78 -46.72
C GLN A 119 20.40 -8.54 -47.06
N ALA A 120 20.42 -9.47 -48.02
CA ALA A 120 19.24 -10.29 -48.33
C ALA A 120 18.78 -11.17 -47.15
N VAL A 121 19.72 -11.67 -46.33
CA VAL A 121 19.38 -12.40 -45.10
C VAL A 121 18.82 -11.46 -44.03
N LEU A 122 19.40 -10.26 -43.87
CA LEU A 122 18.89 -9.23 -42.96
C LEU A 122 17.50 -8.73 -43.37
N ASP A 123 17.26 -8.55 -44.66
CA ASP A 123 15.98 -8.13 -45.23
C ASP A 123 14.92 -9.22 -45.01
N TYR A 124 15.29 -10.50 -45.16
CA TYR A 124 14.41 -11.64 -44.88
C TYR A 124 14.09 -11.80 -43.37
N ILE A 125 15.08 -11.56 -42.49
CA ILE A 125 14.83 -11.54 -41.04
C ILE A 125 13.95 -10.34 -40.67
N SER A 126 14.18 -9.18 -41.29
CA SER A 126 13.37 -7.98 -41.08
C SER A 126 11.94 -8.16 -41.58
N SER A 127 11.73 -8.87 -42.69
CA SER A 127 10.38 -9.16 -43.19
C SER A 127 9.60 -10.17 -42.32
N LEU A 128 10.28 -10.98 -41.51
CA LEU A 128 9.65 -11.84 -40.50
C LEU A 128 9.29 -11.09 -39.21
N ILE A 129 9.82 -9.87 -39.03
CA ILE A 129 9.62 -9.01 -37.85
C ILE A 129 8.65 -7.84 -38.16
N ALA A 130 8.56 -7.43 -39.43
CA ALA A 130 7.72 -6.32 -39.86
C ALA A 130 6.26 -6.76 -40.09
N THR A 131 5.42 -6.54 -39.07
CA THR A 131 4.02 -6.14 -39.31
C THR A 131 4.03 -4.71 -39.86
N ASP A 132 3.08 -4.34 -40.70
CA ASP A 132 3.01 -3.02 -41.36
C ASP A 132 2.94 -1.88 -40.32
N ASP A 133 4.11 -1.37 -39.90
CA ASP A 133 4.28 -0.32 -38.88
C ASP A 133 3.97 1.09 -39.45
N ALA A 134 3.05 1.18 -40.40
CA ALA A 134 2.64 2.46 -41.01
C ALA A 134 2.26 3.51 -39.95
N ASP A 135 1.72 3.06 -38.80
CA ASP A 135 1.28 3.89 -37.68
C ASP A 135 1.94 3.50 -36.34
N SER A 136 3.27 3.30 -36.30
CA SER A 136 4.09 3.16 -35.06
C SER A 136 3.34 2.62 -33.82
N PRO A 137 3.42 1.31 -33.52
CA PRO A 137 2.56 0.70 -32.51
C PRO A 137 2.69 1.34 -31.12
N LEU A 138 1.56 1.54 -30.44
CA LEU A 138 1.48 2.04 -29.07
C LEU A 138 2.07 1.04 -28.07
N LEU A 139 1.89 -0.26 -28.31
CA LEU A 139 2.39 -1.34 -27.48
C LEU A 139 2.77 -2.54 -28.34
N THR A 140 3.90 -3.19 -28.02
CA THR A 140 4.31 -4.46 -28.63
C THR A 140 4.46 -5.54 -27.57
N LEU A 141 3.88 -6.71 -27.80
CA LEU A 141 4.12 -7.90 -27.01
C LEU A 141 5.20 -8.74 -27.69
N ASN A 142 6.28 -9.02 -26.99
CA ASN A 142 7.39 -9.83 -27.49
C ASN A 142 7.54 -11.09 -26.63
N ASP A 143 8.07 -12.16 -27.21
CA ASP A 143 8.53 -13.31 -26.43
C ASP A 143 9.88 -13.02 -25.73
N GLU A 144 10.32 -13.96 -24.90
CA GLU A 144 11.57 -13.84 -24.12
C GLU A 144 12.83 -13.77 -25.01
N ALA A 145 12.73 -14.22 -26.27
CA ALA A 145 13.79 -14.12 -27.26
C ALA A 145 13.74 -12.82 -28.09
N GLY A 146 12.74 -11.96 -27.85
CA GLY A 146 12.57 -10.67 -28.51
C GLY A 146 11.75 -10.71 -29.81
N PHE A 147 11.12 -11.84 -30.16
CA PHE A 147 10.22 -11.91 -31.31
C PHE A 147 8.86 -11.30 -30.98
N ARG A 148 8.34 -10.46 -31.88
CA ARG A 148 7.04 -9.80 -31.71
C ARG A 148 5.90 -10.81 -31.89
N LEU A 149 5.09 -10.99 -30.86
CA LEU A 149 3.88 -11.81 -30.84
C LEU A 149 2.65 -11.02 -31.29
N ALA A 150 2.55 -9.76 -30.88
CA ALA A 150 1.48 -8.86 -31.28
C ALA A 150 1.89 -7.38 -31.19
N ALA A 151 1.24 -6.53 -31.96
CA ALA A 151 1.34 -5.08 -31.96
C ALA A 151 -0.06 -4.47 -31.74
N PHE A 152 -0.12 -3.41 -30.95
CA PHE A 152 -1.33 -2.64 -30.70
C PHE A 152 -1.07 -1.23 -31.22
N GLY A 153 -1.62 -0.90 -32.38
CA GLY A 153 -1.62 0.45 -32.94
C GLY A 153 -2.89 1.21 -32.56
N LEU A 154 -2.94 2.49 -32.94
CA LEU A 154 -4.12 3.35 -32.72
C LEU A 154 -5.41 2.74 -33.31
N ASN A 155 -5.30 2.12 -34.48
CA ASN A 155 -6.46 1.68 -35.27
C ASN A 155 -6.54 0.15 -35.44
N ALA A 156 -5.51 -0.59 -35.01
CA ALA A 156 -5.42 -2.03 -35.26
C ALA A 156 -4.66 -2.78 -34.15
N ILE A 157 -5.10 -4.00 -33.85
CA ILE A 157 -4.36 -5.01 -33.11
C ILE A 157 -3.89 -6.04 -34.12
N GLN A 158 -2.58 -6.22 -34.23
CA GLN A 158 -1.98 -7.05 -35.27
C GLN A 158 -1.13 -8.14 -34.64
N SER A 159 -1.24 -9.34 -35.19
CA SER A 159 -0.32 -10.45 -34.96
C SER A 159 -0.04 -11.11 -36.30
N ASN A 160 0.98 -11.96 -36.37
CA ASN A 160 1.27 -12.71 -37.60
C ASN A 160 0.12 -13.63 -38.06
N ALA A 161 -0.85 -13.93 -37.19
CA ALA A 161 -1.98 -14.80 -37.50
C ALA A 161 -3.27 -14.04 -37.85
N MET A 162 -3.44 -12.84 -37.30
CA MET A 162 -4.70 -12.12 -37.34
C MET A 162 -4.49 -10.62 -37.11
N THR A 163 -5.21 -9.80 -37.87
CA THR A 163 -5.35 -8.36 -37.69
C THR A 163 -6.78 -8.05 -37.26
N ALA A 164 -6.95 -7.21 -36.26
CA ALA A 164 -8.25 -6.74 -35.80
C ALA A 164 -8.24 -5.21 -35.85
N GLU A 165 -9.00 -4.61 -36.76
CA GLU A 165 -8.92 -3.19 -37.06
C GLU A 165 -10.30 -2.55 -37.19
N TYR A 166 -10.36 -1.24 -36.95
CA TYR A 166 -11.53 -0.46 -37.32
C TYR A 166 -11.43 -0.08 -38.80
N ASP A 167 -12.41 -0.50 -39.61
CA ASP A 167 -12.46 -0.17 -41.04
C ASP A 167 -13.46 0.98 -41.26
N GLU A 168 -12.93 2.19 -41.47
CA GLU A 168 -13.73 3.39 -41.71
C GLU A 168 -14.64 3.30 -42.94
N PHE A 169 -14.32 2.45 -43.92
CA PHE A 169 -15.13 2.30 -45.13
C PHE A 169 -16.35 1.42 -44.92
N ILE A 170 -16.30 0.54 -43.91
CA ILE A 170 -17.38 -0.40 -43.60
C ILE A 170 -18.11 0.01 -42.31
N ASP A 171 -17.58 0.99 -41.56
CA ASP A 171 -18.13 1.52 -40.30
C ASP A 171 -18.26 0.45 -39.22
N GLY A 172 -17.20 -0.34 -39.05
CA GLY A 172 -17.18 -1.40 -38.04
C GLY A 172 -15.81 -2.06 -37.87
N PHE A 173 -15.74 -2.94 -36.89
CA PHE A 173 -14.52 -3.62 -36.48
C PHE A 173 -14.38 -4.96 -37.20
N VAL A 174 -13.26 -5.19 -37.86
CA VAL A 174 -13.01 -6.31 -38.75
C VAL A 174 -11.83 -7.13 -38.24
N PHE A 175 -12.05 -8.42 -38.05
CA PHE A 175 -10.99 -9.40 -37.82
C PHE A 175 -10.63 -10.04 -39.14
N ARG A 176 -9.36 -9.93 -39.54
CA ARG A 176 -8.79 -10.53 -40.74
C ARG A 176 -7.76 -11.58 -40.36
N ASP A 177 -7.69 -12.69 -41.08
CA ASP A 177 -6.57 -13.62 -40.95
C ASP A 177 -5.28 -13.03 -41.57
N SER A 178 -4.19 -13.79 -41.46
CA SER A 178 -2.87 -13.39 -41.97
C SER A 178 -2.77 -13.21 -43.48
N VAL A 179 -3.80 -13.61 -44.25
CA VAL A 179 -3.88 -13.40 -45.71
C VAL A 179 -4.98 -12.41 -46.10
N GLY A 180 -5.60 -11.74 -45.12
CA GLY A 180 -6.56 -10.64 -45.32
C GLY A 180 -8.03 -11.05 -45.40
N PHE A 181 -8.38 -12.33 -45.21
CA PHE A 181 -9.78 -12.76 -45.20
C PHE A 181 -10.48 -12.33 -43.92
N VAL A 182 -11.67 -11.74 -44.06
CA VAL A 182 -12.51 -11.37 -42.92
C VAL A 182 -13.04 -12.62 -42.23
N ILE A 183 -12.62 -12.82 -40.98
CA ILE A 183 -13.06 -13.87 -40.07
C ILE A 183 -14.35 -13.44 -39.34
N GLN A 184 -14.41 -12.18 -38.90
CA GLN A 184 -15.52 -11.66 -38.10
C GLN A 184 -15.66 -10.14 -38.27
N GLN A 185 -16.90 -9.64 -38.17
CA GLN A 185 -17.20 -8.22 -38.26
C GLN A 185 -18.20 -7.79 -37.17
N ILE A 186 -17.98 -6.62 -36.57
CA ILE A 186 -18.78 -6.04 -35.49
C ILE A 186 -19.19 -4.61 -35.88
N GLY A 187 -20.48 -4.28 -35.84
CA GLY A 187 -20.97 -2.89 -35.92
C GLY A 187 -21.57 -2.43 -37.25
N THR A 188 -21.53 -3.21 -38.33
CA THR A 188 -21.94 -2.77 -39.68
C THR A 188 -23.34 -3.27 -40.08
N PRO A 189 -24.21 -2.46 -40.72
CA PRO A 189 -25.40 -2.96 -41.40
C PRO A 189 -25.04 -3.55 -42.78
N LEU A 190 -25.54 -4.75 -43.10
CA LEU A 190 -25.38 -5.44 -44.40
C LEU A 190 -25.54 -4.50 -45.62
N LEU A 191 -24.45 -4.24 -46.36
CA LEU A 191 -24.52 -3.86 -47.76
C LEU A 191 -24.64 -5.13 -48.61
N SER A 192 -25.84 -5.32 -49.14
CA SER A 192 -26.22 -6.45 -49.99
C SER A 192 -25.26 -6.67 -51.16
N SER A 193 -24.99 -7.95 -51.43
CA SER A 193 -24.33 -8.57 -52.58
C SER A 193 -22.80 -8.42 -52.67
N VAL A 194 -22.04 -9.36 -52.10
CA VAL A 194 -21.08 -10.26 -52.79
C VAL A 194 -20.69 -11.42 -51.84
N ASP A 195 -20.70 -12.64 -52.38
CA ASP A 195 -20.16 -13.94 -51.92
C ASP A 195 -20.70 -14.68 -50.68
N SER A 196 -21.02 -15.96 -50.92
CA SER A 196 -21.79 -16.85 -50.05
C SER A 196 -20.95 -17.92 -49.35
N VAL A 197 -19.79 -17.59 -48.76
CA VAL A 197 -18.88 -18.61 -48.18
C VAL A 197 -18.39 -18.34 -46.75
N GLN A 198 -18.83 -17.31 -46.02
CA GLN A 198 -18.42 -17.13 -44.61
C GLN A 198 -19.63 -16.75 -43.73
N PRO A 199 -19.90 -17.45 -42.61
CA PRO A 199 -20.92 -17.04 -41.66
C PRO A 199 -20.38 -15.88 -40.80
N VAL A 200 -20.66 -14.65 -41.20
CA VAL A 200 -20.38 -13.46 -40.37
C VAL A 200 -21.44 -13.39 -39.27
N VAL A 201 -21.03 -13.60 -38.01
CA VAL A 201 -21.89 -13.43 -36.83
C VAL A 201 -21.76 -11.98 -36.35
N GLU A 202 -22.77 -11.17 -36.64
CA GLU A 202 -22.89 -9.78 -36.16
C GLU A 202 -23.14 -9.76 -34.64
N GLN A 203 -22.25 -9.14 -33.86
CA GLN A 203 -22.47 -8.86 -32.43
C GLN A 203 -21.99 -7.45 -32.09
N GLN A 204 -22.84 -6.64 -31.44
CA GLN A 204 -22.50 -5.28 -31.00
C GLN A 204 -21.62 -5.22 -29.73
N ARG A 205 -21.34 -6.37 -29.11
CA ARG A 205 -20.61 -6.49 -27.84
C ARG A 205 -19.82 -7.79 -27.79
N LEU A 206 -18.61 -7.75 -27.24
CA LEU A 206 -17.92 -8.95 -26.78
C LEU A 206 -18.17 -9.08 -25.28
N VAL A 207 -18.92 -10.10 -24.87
CA VAL A 207 -19.21 -10.39 -23.46
C VAL A 207 -18.64 -11.76 -23.13
N THR A 208 -17.73 -11.80 -22.17
CA THR A 208 -17.28 -13.04 -21.52
C THR A 208 -17.73 -13.03 -20.06
N GLU A 209 -17.59 -14.15 -19.34
CA GLU A 209 -17.81 -14.16 -17.89
C GLU A 209 -16.85 -13.24 -17.11
N ALA A 210 -15.69 -12.90 -17.70
CA ALA A 210 -14.62 -12.16 -17.04
C ALA A 210 -14.60 -10.66 -17.36
N PHE A 211 -14.99 -10.26 -18.58
CA PHE A 211 -14.95 -8.87 -19.02
C PHE A 211 -15.92 -8.58 -20.16
N SER A 212 -16.19 -7.30 -20.38
CA SER A 212 -16.89 -6.80 -21.56
C SER A 212 -16.07 -5.73 -22.28
N ALA A 213 -16.18 -5.72 -23.61
CA ALA A 213 -15.64 -4.67 -24.47
C ALA A 213 -16.79 -4.12 -25.33
N GLU A 214 -16.96 -2.80 -25.32
CA GLU A 214 -18.00 -2.09 -26.06
C GLU A 214 -17.43 -0.87 -26.79
N SER A 215 -17.97 -0.58 -27.97
CA SER A 215 -17.79 0.71 -28.63
C SER A 215 -18.77 1.69 -27.99
N ASP A 216 -18.25 2.78 -27.42
CA ASP A 216 -19.02 3.84 -26.77
C ASP A 216 -19.03 5.08 -27.67
N ALA A 217 -20.21 5.58 -28.02
CA ALA A 217 -20.36 6.72 -28.92
C ALA A 217 -19.88 8.05 -28.30
N ASP A 218 -19.73 8.10 -26.97
CA ASP A 218 -19.30 9.30 -26.24
C ASP A 218 -17.77 9.34 -25.98
N ILE A 219 -17.02 8.32 -26.42
CA ILE A 219 -15.58 8.18 -26.19
C ILE A 219 -14.86 7.89 -27.51
N SER A 220 -13.81 8.65 -27.82
CA SER A 220 -12.93 8.37 -28.95
C SER A 220 -11.96 7.22 -28.64
N GLY A 221 -12.46 6.00 -28.47
CA GLY A 221 -11.68 4.76 -28.38
C GLY A 221 -12.26 3.63 -27.50
N PHE A 222 -11.41 2.81 -26.87
CA PHE A 222 -11.81 1.57 -26.17
C PHE A 222 -11.97 1.76 -24.66
N VAL A 223 -13.02 1.16 -24.10
CA VAL A 223 -13.18 1.01 -22.64
C VAL A 223 -13.31 -0.48 -22.30
N PHE A 224 -12.35 -1.00 -21.54
CA PHE A 224 -12.44 -2.33 -20.96
C PHE A 224 -13.09 -2.21 -19.59
N ARG A 225 -14.16 -2.98 -19.36
CA ARG A 225 -14.85 -3.01 -18.06
C ARG A 225 -14.79 -4.40 -17.44
N ASP A 226 -14.63 -4.46 -16.12
CA ASP A 226 -14.86 -5.69 -15.38
C ASP A 226 -16.36 -6.05 -15.32
N SER A 227 -16.67 -7.19 -14.70
CA SER A 227 -18.04 -7.70 -14.59
C SER A 227 -18.98 -6.84 -13.73
N VAL A 228 -18.46 -5.84 -13.00
CA VAL A 228 -19.25 -4.92 -12.16
C VAL A 228 -19.19 -3.46 -12.66
N GLY A 229 -18.55 -3.22 -13.81
CA GLY A 229 -18.57 -1.94 -14.54
C GLY A 229 -17.37 -1.02 -14.31
N PHE A 230 -16.34 -1.44 -13.56
CA PHE A 230 -15.11 -0.65 -13.40
C PHE A 230 -14.29 -0.64 -14.68
N VAL A 231 -13.78 0.54 -15.05
CA VAL A 231 -12.89 0.69 -16.21
C VAL A 231 -11.52 0.14 -15.85
N LEU A 232 -11.15 -0.98 -16.48
CA LEU A 232 -9.86 -1.63 -16.38
C LEU A 232 -8.80 -0.91 -17.24
N MET A 233 -9.23 -0.39 -18.39
CA MET A 233 -8.37 0.30 -19.35
C MET A 233 -9.22 1.22 -20.21
N ASN A 234 -8.78 2.48 -20.38
CA ASN A 234 -9.36 3.45 -21.29
C ASN A 234 -8.31 3.86 -22.31
N LEU A 235 -8.59 3.65 -23.58
CA LEU A 235 -7.77 4.12 -24.69
C LEU A 235 -8.54 5.24 -25.37
N ASN A 236 -8.27 6.49 -25.00
CA ASN A 236 -8.73 7.67 -25.74
C ASN A 236 -7.62 8.06 -26.72
N GLY A 237 -7.92 8.21 -28.01
CA GLY A 237 -6.96 8.45 -29.10
C GLY A 237 -6.11 9.73 -29.05
N GLU A 238 -5.82 10.29 -27.87
CA GLU A 238 -4.90 11.40 -27.68
C GLU A 238 -3.49 10.89 -27.34
N GLN A 239 -2.57 10.97 -28.30
CA GLN A 239 -1.14 10.77 -28.04
C GLN A 239 -0.58 12.01 -27.32
N SER A 240 -0.70 12.05 -25.99
CA SER A 240 -0.12 13.13 -25.20
C SER A 240 1.35 12.84 -24.91
N ASN A 241 2.24 13.75 -25.31
CA ASN A 241 3.65 13.74 -24.93
C ASN A 241 3.77 14.38 -23.54
N GLN A 242 3.18 13.75 -22.52
CA GLN A 242 3.24 14.26 -21.16
C GLN A 242 4.44 13.64 -20.45
N ASN A 243 5.45 14.46 -20.15
CA ASN A 243 6.30 14.21 -18.97
C ASN A 243 5.36 14.30 -17.76
N ASN A 244 4.80 13.15 -17.38
CA ASN A 244 3.65 13.03 -16.49
C ASN A 244 4.03 12.55 -15.09
N ASP A 245 5.32 12.56 -14.77
CA ASP A 245 5.93 11.93 -13.61
C ASP A 245 5.23 12.28 -12.27
N GLY A 246 4.58 13.44 -12.18
CA GLY A 246 3.81 13.86 -11.01
C GLY A 246 2.34 13.41 -10.98
N VAL A 247 1.59 13.56 -12.09
CA VAL A 247 0.14 13.27 -12.15
C VAL A 247 -0.11 11.78 -12.33
N ASP A 248 0.75 11.09 -13.09
CA ASP A 248 0.73 9.64 -13.25
C ASP A 248 1.11 8.95 -11.92
N ASP A 249 2.10 9.45 -11.18
CA ASP A 249 2.46 8.89 -9.87
C ASP A 249 1.32 9.04 -8.84
N ILE A 250 0.69 10.22 -8.74
CA ILE A 250 -0.46 10.43 -7.85
C ILE A 250 -1.60 9.48 -8.22
N SER A 251 -1.92 9.38 -9.51
CA SER A 251 -3.03 8.55 -10.00
C SER A 251 -2.77 7.07 -9.74
N ARG A 252 -1.56 6.59 -10.02
CA ARG A 252 -1.13 5.20 -9.78
C ARG A 252 -1.15 4.86 -8.29
N ARG A 253 -0.62 5.74 -7.43
CA ARG A 253 -0.68 5.58 -5.97
C ARG A 253 -2.11 5.56 -5.46
N ASN A 254 -2.93 6.51 -5.92
CA ASN A 254 -4.33 6.58 -5.53
C ASN A 254 -5.08 5.30 -5.91
N ALA A 255 -4.89 4.80 -7.15
CA ALA A 255 -5.47 3.55 -7.60
C ALA A 255 -5.02 2.36 -6.73
N ALA A 256 -3.72 2.26 -6.41
CA ALA A 256 -3.20 1.21 -5.54
C ALA A 256 -3.79 1.26 -4.11
N ASN A 257 -3.90 2.45 -3.52
CA ASN A 257 -4.48 2.64 -2.19
C ASN A 257 -5.98 2.33 -2.17
N LEU A 258 -6.72 2.74 -3.20
CA LEU A 258 -8.14 2.41 -3.37
C LEU A 258 -8.36 0.89 -3.51
N ALA A 259 -7.51 0.21 -4.28
CA ALA A 259 -7.52 -1.24 -4.43
C ALA A 259 -7.22 -1.95 -3.09
N ALA A 260 -6.25 -1.46 -2.32
CA ALA A 260 -5.95 -2.00 -0.99
C ALA A 260 -7.14 -1.84 -0.02
N ALA A 261 -7.83 -0.69 -0.03
CA ALA A 261 -9.03 -0.49 0.76
C ALA A 261 -10.19 -1.38 0.31
N ALA A 262 -10.37 -1.59 -1.00
CA ALA A 262 -11.37 -2.51 -1.54
C ALA A 262 -11.10 -3.95 -1.10
N ALA A 263 -9.86 -4.43 -1.24
CA ALA A 263 -9.47 -5.76 -0.81
C ALA A 263 -9.75 -6.01 0.69
N ALA A 264 -9.46 -5.02 1.56
CA ALA A 264 -9.76 -5.13 2.99
C ALA A 264 -11.27 -5.17 3.30
N ARG A 265 -12.10 -4.50 2.49
CA ARG A 265 -13.58 -4.53 2.61
C ARG A 265 -14.18 -5.84 2.16
N ASP A 266 -13.55 -6.51 1.20
CA ASP A 266 -13.99 -7.78 0.62
C ASP A 266 -13.47 -9.00 1.40
N GLU A 267 -12.45 -8.83 2.23
CA GLU A 267 -11.96 -9.89 3.11
C GLU A 267 -13.05 -10.29 4.13
N ILE A 268 -13.36 -11.59 4.15
CA ILE A 268 -14.35 -12.18 5.06
C ILE A 268 -13.64 -12.85 6.23
N ASN A 269 -13.65 -12.22 7.40
CA ASN A 269 -13.22 -12.86 8.63
C ASN A 269 -14.29 -13.83 9.12
N THR A 270 -13.95 -15.11 9.31
CA THR A 270 -14.84 -16.17 9.82
C THR A 270 -14.50 -16.66 11.24
N ARG A 271 -13.42 -16.16 11.85
CA ARG A 271 -12.77 -16.74 13.05
C ARG A 271 -13.08 -15.97 14.34
N ILE A 272 -14.30 -15.47 14.47
CA ILE A 272 -14.77 -14.72 15.64
C ILE A 272 -16.18 -15.18 16.05
N ALA A 273 -16.44 -15.10 17.35
CA ALA A 273 -17.74 -15.37 17.94
C ALA A 273 -18.80 -14.42 17.36
N ARG A 274 -19.94 -15.00 16.98
CA ARG A 274 -21.08 -14.26 16.45
C ARG A 274 -22.17 -14.17 17.51
N PRO A 275 -23.09 -13.19 17.40
CA PRO A 275 -24.21 -13.06 18.32
C PRO A 275 -25.29 -14.12 18.05
N VAL A 276 -24.93 -15.39 18.24
CA VAL A 276 -25.77 -16.58 17.99
C VAL A 276 -26.37 -17.14 19.27
N TYR A 277 -25.87 -16.70 20.43
CA TYR A 277 -26.34 -17.15 21.74
C TYR A 277 -27.59 -16.39 22.15
N ASP A 278 -28.32 -16.91 23.13
CA ASP A 278 -29.45 -16.18 23.74
C ASP A 278 -28.94 -14.97 24.54
N TYR A 279 -27.79 -15.12 25.21
CA TYR A 279 -27.06 -14.07 25.92
C TYR A 279 -25.70 -13.81 25.27
N ASN A 280 -25.53 -12.66 24.62
CA ASN A 280 -24.30 -12.27 23.95
C ASN A 280 -23.62 -11.16 24.73
N ILE A 281 -22.49 -11.46 25.38
CA ILE A 281 -21.81 -10.52 26.28
C ILE A 281 -20.86 -9.63 25.47
N LEU A 282 -20.97 -8.32 25.69
CA LEU A 282 -20.01 -7.31 25.25
C LEU A 282 -19.26 -6.79 26.48
N ILE A 283 -17.98 -7.12 26.58
CA ILE A 283 -17.15 -6.69 27.70
C ILE A 283 -16.50 -5.37 27.32
N THR A 284 -16.46 -4.42 28.24
CA THR A 284 -15.66 -3.20 28.13
C THR A 284 -14.67 -3.16 29.28
N ASP A 285 -13.41 -2.84 29.00
CA ASP A 285 -12.36 -2.71 30.02
C ASP A 285 -11.36 -1.61 29.64
N GLY A 286 -10.51 -1.24 30.59
CA GLY A 286 -9.49 -0.20 30.41
C GLY A 286 -9.46 0.78 31.57
N GLN A 287 -9.35 2.07 31.26
CA GLN A 287 -9.19 3.13 32.26
C GLN A 287 -10.36 4.10 32.36
N SER A 288 -10.10 5.38 32.66
CA SER A 288 -11.13 6.38 32.90
C SER A 288 -12.08 6.59 31.72
N LEU A 289 -11.60 6.52 30.47
CA LEU A 289 -12.47 6.62 29.30
C LEU A 289 -13.36 5.40 29.10
N SER A 290 -12.94 4.19 29.50
CA SER A 290 -13.83 3.04 29.44
C SER A 290 -15.00 3.22 30.41
N ASN A 291 -14.74 3.74 31.61
CA ASN A 291 -15.73 3.96 32.66
C ASN A 291 -16.68 5.15 32.44
N GLY A 292 -16.41 6.02 31.48
CA GLY A 292 -17.22 7.23 31.31
C GLY A 292 -16.93 8.28 32.39
N ASN A 293 -15.69 8.38 32.88
CA ASN A 293 -15.27 9.41 33.82
C ASN A 293 -15.61 10.80 33.27
N GLU A 294 -16.22 11.65 34.11
CA GLU A 294 -16.74 12.97 33.73
C GLU A 294 -17.82 12.97 32.64
N GLY A 295 -18.30 11.80 32.20
CA GLY A 295 -19.29 11.63 31.13
C GLY A 295 -20.71 12.05 31.53
N TRP A 296 -20.88 12.80 32.61
CA TRP A 296 -22.17 13.30 33.06
C TRP A 296 -22.56 14.60 32.33
N ALA A 297 -23.86 14.86 32.13
CA ALA A 297 -25.01 14.02 32.52
C ALA A 297 -25.21 12.80 31.60
N ALA A 298 -25.89 11.76 32.09
CA ALA A 298 -26.31 10.64 31.24
C ALA A 298 -27.42 11.09 30.28
N LEU A 299 -27.28 10.84 28.98
CA LEU A 299 -28.32 11.20 28.00
C LEU A 299 -28.94 9.96 27.31
N SER A 300 -28.30 8.77 27.33
CA SER A 300 -28.86 7.56 26.72
C SER A 300 -29.82 6.85 27.68
N LYS A 301 -30.89 7.55 28.08
CA LYS A 301 -31.87 7.07 29.08
C LYS A 301 -33.00 6.26 28.42
N ASP A 302 -33.47 6.71 27.25
CA ASP A 302 -34.67 6.20 26.59
C ASP A 302 -34.33 5.39 25.33
N ILE A 303 -33.61 4.28 25.51
CA ILE A 303 -33.32 3.36 24.41
C ILE A 303 -34.52 2.43 24.17
N ARG A 304 -34.95 2.30 22.91
CA ARG A 304 -36.12 1.48 22.57
C ARG A 304 -35.93 0.02 22.98
N ALA A 305 -36.93 -0.54 23.67
CA ALA A 305 -36.88 -1.91 24.19
C ALA A 305 -36.74 -2.99 23.10
N THR A 306 -37.18 -2.71 21.87
CA THR A 306 -37.09 -3.66 20.73
C THR A 306 -35.66 -3.95 20.28
N LEU A 307 -34.66 -3.17 20.73
CA LEU A 307 -33.26 -3.51 20.48
C LEU A 307 -32.76 -4.69 21.32
N ASN A 308 -33.43 -4.98 22.44
CA ASN A 308 -33.04 -6.05 23.36
C ASN A 308 -31.55 -6.01 23.74
N ILE A 309 -31.06 -4.79 23.98
CA ILE A 309 -29.74 -4.53 24.58
C ILE A 309 -29.92 -4.33 26.08
N ASN A 310 -29.01 -4.90 26.85
CA ASN A 310 -29.17 -5.10 28.28
C ASN A 310 -27.85 -4.86 29.03
N MET A 311 -27.90 -4.85 30.35
CA MET A 311 -26.77 -4.73 31.27
C MET A 311 -26.99 -5.61 32.51
N LEU A 312 -25.92 -5.90 33.25
CA LEU A 312 -25.98 -6.68 34.49
C LEU A 312 -26.19 -5.74 35.69
N GLY A 313 -27.42 -5.71 36.22
CA GLY A 313 -27.85 -4.78 37.25
C GLY A 313 -28.37 -3.46 36.66
N ASP A 314 -28.35 -2.40 37.45
CA ASP A 314 -28.83 -1.07 37.08
C ASP A 314 -27.76 -0.13 36.48
N SER A 315 -26.56 -0.66 36.22
CA SER A 315 -25.45 0.04 35.57
C SER A 315 -24.61 -1.00 34.80
N VAL A 316 -23.99 -0.59 33.69
CA VAL A 316 -22.95 -1.40 33.03
C VAL A 316 -21.71 -1.53 33.90
N ARG A 317 -21.49 -0.61 34.85
CA ARG A 317 -20.34 -0.61 35.78
C ARG A 317 -20.68 -1.31 37.11
N PRO A 318 -19.68 -1.83 37.84
CA PRO A 318 -19.90 -2.35 39.17
C PRO A 318 -20.22 -1.24 40.18
N LYS A 319 -20.81 -1.61 41.32
CA LYS A 319 -21.03 -0.72 42.46
C LYS A 319 -19.70 -0.22 43.07
N ASN A 320 -18.66 -1.05 43.10
CA ASN A 320 -17.34 -0.66 43.60
C ASN A 320 -16.39 -0.35 42.45
N GLU A 321 -16.13 0.93 42.21
CA GLU A 321 -15.23 1.41 41.15
C GLU A 321 -13.78 0.96 41.30
N ASN A 322 -13.34 0.59 42.52
CA ASN A 322 -11.98 0.16 42.86
C ASN A 322 -11.95 -1.27 43.43
N GLY A 323 -13.04 -2.03 43.30
CA GLY A 323 -13.12 -3.43 43.75
C GLY A 323 -12.43 -4.41 42.80
N SER A 324 -12.20 -5.64 43.23
CA SER A 324 -11.70 -6.73 42.37
C SER A 324 -12.81 -7.62 41.78
N THR A 325 -14.07 -7.32 42.10
CA THR A 325 -15.25 -8.14 41.75
C THR A 325 -16.30 -7.25 41.09
N PHE A 326 -17.01 -7.77 40.10
CA PHE A 326 -18.13 -7.07 39.50
C PHE A 326 -19.36 -7.25 40.39
N THR A 327 -19.62 -6.30 41.28
CA THR A 327 -20.85 -6.27 42.10
C THR A 327 -21.92 -5.51 41.34
N PRO A 328 -22.98 -6.16 40.82
CA PRO A 328 -24.02 -5.47 40.07
C PRO A 328 -24.77 -4.47 40.94
N LEU A 329 -25.04 -3.29 40.38
CA LEU A 329 -25.83 -2.28 41.07
C LEU A 329 -27.28 -2.74 41.17
N ASN A 330 -27.86 -2.70 42.39
CA ASN A 330 -29.23 -3.14 42.68
C ASN A 330 -29.55 -4.61 42.32
N GLY A 331 -28.55 -5.49 42.40
CA GLY A 331 -28.73 -6.94 42.27
C GLY A 331 -28.36 -7.51 40.89
N ALA A 332 -28.10 -8.82 40.87
CA ALA A 332 -27.64 -9.55 39.69
C ALA A 332 -28.82 -9.96 38.79
N GLU A 333 -29.42 -8.98 38.11
CA GLU A 333 -30.50 -9.19 37.14
C GLU A 333 -30.13 -8.57 35.80
N ILE A 334 -30.62 -9.16 34.70
CA ILE A 334 -30.42 -8.60 33.36
C ILE A 334 -31.51 -7.57 33.12
N ARG A 335 -31.12 -6.30 33.02
CA ARG A 335 -32.02 -5.16 32.83
C ARG A 335 -31.76 -4.47 31.48
N PRO A 336 -32.76 -3.77 30.89
CA PRO A 336 -32.54 -2.97 29.70
C PRO A 336 -31.41 -1.95 29.90
N ALA A 337 -30.54 -1.83 28.89
CA ALA A 337 -29.39 -0.93 28.97
C ALA A 337 -29.84 0.54 28.97
N ARG A 338 -29.24 1.34 29.85
CA ARG A 338 -29.40 2.80 29.92
C ARG A 338 -28.15 3.43 30.51
N ALA A 339 -27.85 4.66 30.12
CA ALA A 339 -26.79 5.43 30.75
C ALA A 339 -27.26 5.92 32.13
N VAL A 340 -26.34 5.91 33.09
CA VAL A 340 -26.60 6.38 34.46
C VAL A 340 -25.41 7.15 34.98
N VAL A 341 -25.65 8.02 35.96
CA VAL A 341 -24.57 8.67 36.72
C VAL A 341 -24.47 8.01 38.09
N GLN A 342 -23.25 7.65 38.49
CA GLN A 342 -22.98 7.06 39.81
C GLN A 342 -22.23 8.04 40.72
N ASP A 343 -22.51 7.98 42.02
CA ASP A 343 -21.69 8.65 43.02
C ASP A 343 -20.32 7.96 43.15
N LEU A 344 -19.31 8.72 43.60
CA LEU A 344 -17.95 8.23 43.85
C LEU A 344 -17.71 7.90 45.33
N ILE A 345 -18.78 7.71 46.12
CA ILE A 345 -18.64 7.34 47.53
C ILE A 345 -18.22 5.86 47.57
N ALA A 346 -17.26 5.52 48.43
CA ALA A 346 -16.82 4.13 48.54
C ALA A 346 -17.95 3.25 49.12
N PRO A 347 -18.14 2.01 48.63
CA PRO A 347 -19.07 1.07 49.25
C PRO A 347 -18.72 0.76 50.72
N PRO A 348 -19.71 0.42 51.58
CA PRO A 348 -21.08 0.03 51.24
C PRO A 348 -22.04 1.18 50.95
N ASP A 349 -21.68 2.40 51.38
CA ASP A 349 -22.58 3.57 51.38
C ASP A 349 -22.70 4.26 50.02
N GLY A 350 -21.76 4.00 49.11
CA GLY A 350 -21.70 4.64 47.79
C GLY A 350 -21.65 3.71 46.58
N GLY A 351 -21.35 4.30 45.42
CA GLY A 351 -21.47 3.69 44.10
C GLY A 351 -22.91 3.64 43.59
N ASN A 352 -23.82 4.43 44.20
CA ASN A 352 -25.24 4.40 43.91
C ASN A 352 -25.59 5.31 42.73
N LEU A 353 -26.81 5.13 42.20
CA LEU A 353 -27.37 6.02 41.18
C LEU A 353 -27.60 7.42 41.77
N MET A 354 -27.17 8.44 41.04
CA MET A 354 -27.48 9.84 41.36
C MET A 354 -28.83 10.25 40.75
N THR A 355 -29.56 11.14 41.42
CA THR A 355 -30.75 11.78 40.85
C THR A 355 -30.35 12.89 39.88
N ASP A 356 -31.25 13.27 38.97
CA ASP A 356 -30.97 14.32 37.99
C ASP A 356 -30.65 15.67 38.66
N GLU A 357 -31.29 15.98 39.80
CA GLU A 357 -31.00 17.19 40.58
C GLU A 357 -29.59 17.14 41.19
N ALA A 358 -29.16 15.98 41.67
CA ALA A 358 -27.81 15.80 42.22
C ALA A 358 -26.74 15.87 41.11
N VAL A 359 -27.03 15.34 39.93
CA VAL A 359 -26.16 15.42 38.76
C VAL A 359 -26.03 16.88 38.28
N ALA A 360 -27.13 17.60 38.18
CA ALA A 360 -27.14 19.01 37.81
C ALA A 360 -26.35 19.91 38.77
N ALA A 361 -26.26 19.50 40.04
CA ALA A 361 -25.52 20.20 41.09
C ALA A 361 -24.02 19.83 41.16
N LEU A 362 -23.54 18.89 40.34
CA LEU A 362 -22.13 18.51 40.34
C LEU A 362 -21.23 19.70 39.97
N PRO A 363 -20.14 19.95 40.72
CA PRO A 363 -19.21 21.00 40.36
C PRO A 363 -18.48 20.65 39.05
N ARG A 364 -18.09 21.68 38.29
CA ARG A 364 -17.24 21.51 37.12
C ARG A 364 -15.99 20.69 37.47
N GLY A 365 -15.68 19.69 36.66
CA GLY A 365 -14.56 18.76 36.86
C GLY A 365 -14.83 17.63 37.86
N ALA A 366 -16.07 17.46 38.32
CA ALA A 366 -16.43 16.29 39.12
C ALA A 366 -16.20 15.00 38.33
N ASN A 367 -15.43 14.07 38.91
CA ASN A 367 -14.96 12.87 38.23
C ASN A 367 -16.02 11.75 38.10
N ASN A 368 -17.28 12.03 38.43
CA ASN A 368 -18.37 11.05 38.44
C ASN A 368 -18.51 10.35 37.09
N PHE A 369 -18.82 9.06 37.12
CA PHE A 369 -19.07 8.29 35.90
C PHE A 369 -20.45 8.64 35.33
N GLY A 370 -20.55 8.78 34.02
CA GLY A 370 -21.82 9.08 33.34
C GLY A 370 -22.03 8.21 32.11
N GLU A 371 -22.24 8.85 30.98
CA GLU A 371 -22.32 8.22 29.67
C GLU A 371 -21.07 7.39 29.36
N THR A 372 -21.23 6.25 28.70
CA THR A 372 -20.15 5.31 28.37
C THR A 372 -20.19 4.89 26.91
N VAL A 373 -19.02 4.50 26.40
CA VAL A 373 -18.84 4.02 25.02
C VAL A 373 -19.65 2.75 24.75
N ASP A 374 -19.74 1.84 25.72
CA ASP A 374 -20.40 0.53 25.58
C ASP A 374 -21.90 0.60 25.27
N ILE A 375 -22.64 1.51 25.92
CA ILE A 375 -24.06 1.73 25.67
C ILE A 375 -24.27 2.30 24.27
N GLY A 376 -23.51 3.33 23.89
CA GLY A 376 -23.56 3.90 22.54
C GLY A 376 -23.18 2.88 21.46
N ALA A 377 -22.18 2.04 21.73
CA ALA A 377 -21.72 0.99 20.84
C ALA A 377 -22.77 -0.11 20.63
N MET A 378 -23.37 -0.62 21.71
CA MET A 378 -24.47 -1.59 21.59
C MET A 378 -25.66 -1.02 20.85
N TRP A 379 -26.02 0.24 21.12
CA TRP A 379 -27.16 0.89 20.48
C TRP A 379 -26.94 0.99 18.96
N MET A 380 -25.82 1.59 18.53
CA MET A 380 -25.51 1.70 17.11
C MET A 380 -25.37 0.33 16.43
N TRP A 381 -24.63 -0.59 17.06
CA TRP A 381 -24.41 -1.92 16.50
C TRP A 381 -25.73 -2.66 16.28
N ARG A 382 -26.60 -2.72 17.30
CA ARG A 382 -27.86 -3.45 17.19
C ARG A 382 -28.80 -2.84 16.18
N GLU A 383 -28.90 -1.50 16.14
CA GLU A 383 -29.70 -0.81 15.13
C GLU A 383 -29.28 -1.19 13.71
N MET A 384 -27.98 -1.09 13.41
CA MET A 384 -27.45 -1.46 12.10
C MET A 384 -27.65 -2.95 11.81
N GLN A 385 -27.45 -3.82 12.80
CA GLN A 385 -27.66 -5.26 12.65
C GLN A 385 -29.10 -5.61 12.28
N LEU A 386 -30.08 -5.03 12.98
CA LEU A 386 -31.50 -5.27 12.74
C LEU A 386 -31.92 -4.73 11.37
N GLN A 387 -31.48 -3.53 11.00
CA GLN A 387 -31.71 -2.94 9.68
C GLN A 387 -31.10 -3.81 8.57
N PHE A 388 -29.86 -4.25 8.73
CA PHE A 388 -29.17 -5.13 7.79
C PHE A 388 -29.91 -6.46 7.58
N ARG A 389 -30.55 -6.99 8.62
CA ARG A 389 -31.31 -8.25 8.57
C ARG A 389 -32.79 -8.07 8.21
N GLY A 390 -33.28 -6.83 8.06
CA GLY A 390 -34.70 -6.55 7.82
C GLY A 390 -35.60 -6.92 9.00
N LEU A 391 -35.11 -6.78 10.24
CA LEU A 391 -35.83 -7.12 11.46
C LEU A 391 -36.15 -5.88 12.29
N THR A 392 -37.25 -5.92 13.05
CA THR A 392 -37.62 -4.87 14.01
C THR A 392 -37.15 -5.17 15.44
N THR A 393 -36.90 -6.44 15.74
CA THR A 393 -36.45 -6.95 17.05
C THR A 393 -35.70 -8.27 16.88
N ASP A 394 -34.91 -8.65 17.90
CA ASP A 394 -34.26 -9.96 18.01
C ASP A 394 -34.41 -10.47 19.46
N GLU A 395 -34.77 -11.73 19.62
CA GLU A 395 -34.96 -12.34 20.96
C GLU A 395 -33.62 -12.53 21.70
N ARG A 396 -32.51 -12.61 20.97
CA ARG A 396 -31.17 -12.74 21.53
C ARG A 396 -30.73 -11.42 22.13
N LYS A 397 -30.30 -11.46 23.38
CA LYS A 397 -29.85 -10.31 24.15
C LYS A 397 -28.40 -9.97 23.80
N ILE A 398 -28.06 -8.70 23.70
CA ILE A 398 -26.68 -8.25 23.91
C ILE A 398 -26.62 -7.66 25.32
N VAL A 399 -25.64 -8.09 26.13
CA VAL A 399 -25.46 -7.64 27.52
C VAL A 399 -24.11 -6.96 27.66
N ALA A 400 -24.08 -5.67 27.98
CA ALA A 400 -22.84 -4.98 28.30
C ALA A 400 -22.45 -5.11 29.77
N VAL A 401 -21.16 -5.25 30.00
CA VAL A 401 -20.51 -5.11 31.30
C VAL A 401 -19.22 -4.33 31.15
N ASN A 402 -18.99 -3.39 32.06
CA ASN A 402 -17.85 -2.49 32.07
C ASN A 402 -16.99 -2.76 33.30
N CYS A 403 -15.80 -3.29 33.05
CA CYS A 403 -14.86 -3.74 34.06
C CYS A 403 -13.72 -2.75 34.30
N GLY A 404 -13.74 -1.58 33.64
CA GLY A 404 -12.67 -0.60 33.68
C GLY A 404 -12.36 -0.06 35.07
N VAL A 405 -11.14 0.47 35.22
CA VAL A 405 -10.71 1.16 36.46
C VAL A 405 -9.99 2.44 36.10
N GLY A 406 -10.50 3.58 36.58
CA GLY A 406 -9.92 4.88 36.30
C GLY A 406 -8.45 5.00 36.73
N GLY A 407 -7.64 5.68 35.91
CA GLY A 407 -6.26 6.03 36.24
C GLY A 407 -5.32 4.83 36.41
N GLN A 408 -5.43 3.83 35.52
CA GLN A 408 -4.62 2.62 35.58
C GLN A 408 -3.72 2.42 34.36
N ILE A 409 -2.54 1.86 34.63
CA ILE A 409 -1.64 1.29 33.65
C ILE A 409 -2.04 -0.17 33.35
N ILE A 410 -1.64 -0.70 32.20
CA ILE A 410 -2.04 -2.05 31.76
C ILE A 410 -1.59 -3.15 32.73
N GLU A 411 -0.48 -2.95 33.43
CA GLU A 411 0.09 -3.86 34.41
C GLU A 411 -0.87 -4.11 35.59
N HIS A 412 -1.57 -3.07 36.04
CA HIS A 412 -2.54 -3.18 37.13
C HIS A 412 -3.85 -3.83 36.69
N LEU A 413 -4.19 -3.68 35.40
CA LEU A 413 -5.39 -4.28 34.78
C LEU A 413 -5.16 -5.74 34.38
N SER A 414 -3.91 -6.18 34.32
CA SER A 414 -3.53 -7.52 33.88
C SER A 414 -3.86 -8.62 34.88
N LYS A 415 -4.12 -9.82 34.35
CA LYS A 415 -4.37 -11.03 35.13
C LYS A 415 -3.22 -11.31 36.10
N GLY A 416 -3.58 -11.66 37.34
CA GLY A 416 -2.63 -12.02 38.39
C GLY A 416 -2.02 -10.84 39.15
N HIS A 417 -2.32 -9.59 38.77
CA HIS A 417 -1.92 -8.43 39.57
C HIS A 417 -2.60 -8.45 40.95
N SER A 418 -1.90 -7.99 42.00
CA SER A 418 -2.34 -8.11 43.40
C SER A 418 -3.65 -7.35 43.71
N TRP A 419 -3.99 -6.34 42.91
CA TRP A 419 -5.22 -5.57 43.05
C TRP A 419 -6.45 -6.30 42.47
N GLY A 420 -6.22 -7.29 41.60
CA GLY A 420 -7.27 -8.18 41.11
C GLY A 420 -8.33 -7.51 40.22
N PHE A 421 -8.04 -6.38 39.57
CA PHE A 421 -9.01 -5.69 38.71
C PHE A 421 -9.49 -6.55 37.54
N TYR A 422 -8.60 -7.33 36.94
CA TYR A 422 -8.93 -8.33 35.92
C TYR A 422 -10.07 -9.27 36.33
N ASN A 423 -10.18 -9.61 37.63
CA ASN A 423 -11.20 -10.54 38.11
C ASN A 423 -12.63 -9.98 38.01
N ARG A 424 -12.82 -8.68 37.73
CA ARG A 424 -14.12 -8.10 37.38
C ARG A 424 -14.69 -8.74 36.13
N ILE A 425 -13.86 -8.97 35.12
CA ILE A 425 -14.27 -9.62 33.86
C ILE A 425 -14.79 -11.03 34.16
N ILE A 426 -14.00 -11.80 34.89
CA ILE A 426 -14.33 -13.18 35.29
C ILE A 426 -15.64 -13.21 36.09
N SER A 427 -15.76 -12.31 37.08
CA SER A 427 -16.94 -12.18 37.93
C SER A 427 -18.20 -11.81 37.13
N ALA A 428 -18.12 -10.86 36.20
CA ALA A 428 -19.26 -10.41 35.41
C ALA A 428 -19.74 -11.50 34.45
N VAL A 429 -18.82 -12.13 33.70
CA VAL A 429 -19.14 -13.18 32.72
C VAL A 429 -19.72 -14.42 33.42
N THR A 430 -19.15 -14.81 34.57
CA THR A 430 -19.67 -15.94 35.37
C THR A 430 -21.10 -15.68 35.85
N GLN A 431 -21.41 -14.47 36.29
CA GLN A 431 -22.76 -14.12 36.73
C GLN A 431 -23.78 -14.17 35.58
N ILE A 432 -23.45 -13.60 34.41
CA ILE A 432 -24.36 -13.66 33.24
C ILE A 432 -24.54 -15.10 32.77
N LYS A 433 -23.47 -15.91 32.74
CA LYS A 433 -23.55 -17.34 32.42
C LYS A 433 -24.47 -18.08 33.37
N ALA A 434 -24.36 -17.84 34.67
CA ALA A 434 -25.24 -18.46 35.68
C ALA A 434 -26.71 -18.07 35.50
N ILE A 435 -27.00 -16.81 35.15
CA ILE A 435 -28.37 -16.34 34.84
C ILE A 435 -28.89 -17.07 33.59
N ALA A 436 -28.09 -17.15 32.52
CA ALA A 436 -28.47 -17.86 31.31
C ALA A 436 -28.74 -19.36 31.57
N ASP A 437 -27.87 -20.01 32.33
CA ASP A 437 -28.01 -21.43 32.69
C ASP A 437 -29.26 -21.70 33.53
N ALA A 438 -29.58 -20.82 34.48
CA ALA A 438 -30.80 -20.92 35.29
C ALA A 438 -32.08 -20.80 34.43
N GLU A 439 -32.01 -20.12 33.29
CA GLU A 439 -33.07 -20.02 32.29
C GLU A 439 -33.03 -21.14 31.22
N GLY A 440 -32.03 -22.03 31.27
CA GLY A 440 -31.81 -23.05 30.24
C GLY A 440 -31.38 -22.49 28.88
N LYS A 441 -30.74 -21.31 28.87
CA LYS A 441 -30.35 -20.56 27.67
C LYS A 441 -28.85 -20.56 27.43
N THR A 442 -28.47 -20.34 26.18
CA THR A 442 -27.07 -20.28 25.75
C THR A 442 -26.44 -18.91 26.03
N CYS A 443 -25.12 -18.89 26.26
CA CYS A 443 -24.39 -17.67 26.59
C CYS A 443 -22.98 -17.69 25.98
N GLY A 444 -22.54 -16.57 25.44
CA GLY A 444 -21.20 -16.39 24.89
C GLY A 444 -20.76 -14.93 24.87
N VAL A 445 -19.45 -14.69 24.92
CA VAL A 445 -18.81 -13.39 24.73
C VAL A 445 -18.55 -13.16 23.26
N VAL A 446 -19.07 -12.06 22.71
CA VAL A 446 -18.97 -11.75 21.28
C VAL A 446 -18.03 -10.60 20.98
N GLY A 447 -17.75 -9.74 21.97
CA GLY A 447 -16.85 -8.61 21.80
C GLY A 447 -16.16 -8.21 23.09
N PHE A 448 -14.95 -7.69 22.94
CA PHE A 448 -14.14 -7.06 23.98
C PHE A 448 -13.73 -5.67 23.52
N LEU A 449 -14.27 -4.64 24.16
CA LEU A 449 -13.92 -3.24 23.94
C LEU A 449 -12.85 -2.83 24.93
N TYR A 450 -11.73 -2.31 24.43
CA TYR A 450 -10.64 -1.87 25.30
C TYR A 450 -10.30 -0.40 25.09
N LEU A 451 -10.47 0.38 26.16
CA LEU A 451 -10.18 1.82 26.19
C LEU A 451 -9.27 2.14 27.37
N GLY A 452 -7.97 1.96 27.17
CA GLY A 452 -6.98 1.97 28.24
C GLY A 452 -5.69 2.74 27.94
N ASN A 453 -4.94 2.97 29.02
CA ASN A 453 -3.48 3.11 29.05
C ASN A 453 -2.89 4.47 28.63
N GLU A 454 -3.66 5.54 28.77
CA GLU A 454 -3.16 6.92 28.82
C GLU A 454 -2.05 7.07 29.85
N TYR A 455 -2.16 6.39 31.00
CA TYR A 455 -1.11 6.43 32.04
C TYR A 455 0.17 5.67 31.66
N ASN A 456 0.14 4.75 30.68
CA ASN A 456 1.37 4.10 30.18
C ASN A 456 2.23 5.07 29.36
N TYR A 457 1.72 6.25 28.98
CA TYR A 457 2.55 7.33 28.45
C TYR A 457 3.34 8.10 29.53
N ASP A 458 2.96 7.97 30.80
CA ASP A 458 3.58 8.68 31.92
C ASP A 458 4.44 7.73 32.75
N SER A 459 5.76 7.78 32.54
CA SER A 459 6.72 6.93 33.27
C SER A 459 6.65 7.10 34.79
N THR A 460 6.14 8.23 35.29
CA THR A 460 5.98 8.44 36.74
C THR A 460 4.88 7.57 37.35
N LYS A 461 4.03 6.96 36.53
CA LYS A 461 3.01 5.98 36.94
C LYS A 461 3.57 4.56 37.06
N GLY A 462 4.81 4.32 36.64
CA GLY A 462 5.50 3.04 36.79
C GLY A 462 5.14 1.98 35.73
N GLY A 463 4.40 2.35 34.69
CA GLY A 463 4.06 1.44 33.58
C GLY A 463 5.09 1.47 32.45
N ALA A 464 5.07 0.42 31.64
CA ALA A 464 5.83 0.31 30.40
C ALA A 464 5.44 1.44 29.45
N THR A 465 6.43 2.24 29.07
CA THR A 465 6.30 3.34 28.10
C THR A 465 6.91 2.97 26.75
N ASP A 466 7.64 1.85 26.67
CA ASP A 466 8.20 1.32 25.43
C ASP A 466 7.11 0.68 24.57
N ARG A 467 7.21 0.87 23.25
CA ARG A 467 6.23 0.38 22.26
C ARG A 467 6.15 -1.15 22.25
N ALA A 468 7.28 -1.84 22.25
CA ALA A 468 7.32 -3.29 22.12
C ALA A 468 6.89 -3.98 23.43
N GLU A 469 7.33 -3.45 24.57
CA GLU A 469 6.94 -3.95 25.90
C GLU A 469 5.44 -3.77 26.14
N TYR A 470 4.90 -2.57 25.91
CA TYR A 470 3.46 -2.32 26.05
C TYR A 470 2.64 -3.18 25.09
N ARG A 471 3.09 -3.34 23.82
CA ARG A 471 2.44 -4.22 22.85
C ARG A 471 2.34 -5.67 23.36
N ALA A 472 3.40 -6.18 23.99
CA ALA A 472 3.39 -7.53 24.54
C ALA A 472 2.40 -7.67 25.71
N LEU A 473 2.32 -6.65 26.58
CA LEU A 473 1.34 -6.62 27.68
C LEU A 473 -0.10 -6.56 27.16
N LEU A 474 -0.37 -5.75 26.13
CA LEU A 474 -1.70 -5.64 25.52
C LEU A 474 -2.11 -6.95 24.83
N ARG A 475 -1.21 -7.58 24.08
CA ARG A 475 -1.47 -8.92 23.51
C ARG A 475 -1.80 -9.92 24.60
N LYS A 476 -1.01 -9.93 25.68
CA LYS A 476 -1.22 -10.84 26.82
C LYS A 476 -2.58 -10.63 27.49
N LEU A 477 -2.98 -9.38 27.74
CA LEU A 477 -4.30 -9.08 28.31
C LEU A 477 -5.42 -9.61 27.43
N ILE A 478 -5.35 -9.40 26.11
CA ILE A 478 -6.36 -9.91 25.17
C ILE A 478 -6.40 -11.44 25.19
N ASP A 479 -5.24 -12.11 25.16
CA ASP A 479 -5.15 -13.57 25.22
C ASP A 479 -5.72 -14.15 26.52
N ASP A 480 -5.44 -13.49 27.66
CA ASP A 480 -5.96 -13.89 28.96
C ASP A 480 -7.51 -13.76 28.98
N VAL A 481 -8.06 -12.64 28.47
CA VAL A 481 -9.52 -12.43 28.36
C VAL A 481 -10.16 -13.50 27.47
N ILE A 482 -9.60 -13.78 26.29
CA ILE A 482 -10.13 -14.80 25.38
C ILE A 482 -10.10 -16.17 26.07
N THR A 483 -8.97 -16.53 26.68
CA THR A 483 -8.79 -17.85 27.31
C THR A 483 -9.79 -18.07 28.44
N ASP A 484 -9.93 -17.11 29.35
CA ASP A 484 -10.78 -17.30 30.52
C ASP A 484 -12.27 -17.20 30.16
N THR A 485 -12.66 -16.30 29.26
CA THR A 485 -14.08 -16.14 28.89
C THR A 485 -14.59 -17.30 28.04
N THR A 486 -13.76 -17.87 27.18
CA THR A 486 -14.09 -19.11 26.45
C THR A 486 -14.19 -20.31 27.39
N ALA A 487 -13.34 -20.40 28.41
CA ALA A 487 -13.44 -21.42 29.44
C ALA A 487 -14.73 -21.33 30.29
N ILE A 488 -15.20 -20.11 30.60
CA ILE A 488 -16.45 -19.89 31.37
C ILE A 488 -17.69 -20.22 30.53
N THR A 489 -17.72 -19.75 29.29
CA THR A 489 -18.91 -19.86 28.42
C THR A 489 -19.00 -21.19 27.68
N GLY A 490 -17.85 -21.85 27.44
CA GLY A 490 -17.75 -23.04 26.60
C GLY A 490 -17.79 -22.75 25.10
N GLN A 491 -17.72 -21.48 24.69
CA GLN A 491 -17.67 -21.12 23.27
C GLN A 491 -16.32 -21.51 22.64
N THR A 492 -16.33 -21.85 21.35
CA THR A 492 -15.12 -22.24 20.60
C THR A 492 -14.46 -21.07 19.89
N GLU A 493 -15.26 -20.15 19.35
CA GLU A 493 -14.74 -18.98 18.63
C GLU A 493 -14.38 -17.85 19.61
N PRO A 494 -13.28 -17.13 19.40
CA PRO A 494 -12.88 -16.03 20.27
C PRO A 494 -13.77 -14.79 20.04
N PRO A 495 -13.99 -13.94 21.05
CA PRO A 495 -14.63 -12.63 20.84
C PRO A 495 -13.80 -11.73 19.93
N LEU A 496 -14.46 -10.82 19.20
CA LEU A 496 -13.76 -9.74 18.49
C LEU A 496 -13.21 -8.73 19.50
N THR A 497 -11.94 -8.35 19.38
CA THR A 497 -11.40 -7.23 20.17
C THR A 497 -11.46 -5.94 19.38
N VAL A 498 -12.01 -4.89 19.97
CA VAL A 498 -12.06 -3.55 19.37
C VAL A 498 -11.41 -2.54 20.33
N LEU A 499 -10.35 -1.92 19.87
CA LEU A 499 -9.59 -0.90 20.58
C LEU A 499 -10.05 0.50 20.16
N TYR A 500 -9.79 1.47 21.01
CA TYR A 500 -9.57 2.86 20.56
C TYR A 500 -8.07 3.14 20.43
N GLN A 501 -7.70 4.30 19.89
CA GLN A 501 -6.34 4.80 20.03
C GLN A 501 -6.23 5.83 21.16
N THR A 502 -5.33 5.55 22.10
CA THR A 502 -4.88 6.51 23.12
C THR A 502 -4.24 7.71 22.42
N SER A 503 -4.91 8.86 22.49
CA SER A 503 -4.60 10.08 21.72
C SER A 503 -4.99 11.34 22.50
N GLY A 504 -5.05 12.51 21.85
CA GLY A 504 -5.29 13.79 22.51
C GLY A 504 -4.14 14.18 23.44
N SER A 505 -4.45 14.87 24.54
CA SER A 505 -3.43 15.41 25.47
C SER A 505 -2.55 14.34 26.13
N TRP A 506 -2.83 13.05 25.93
CA TRP A 506 -2.04 11.93 26.43
C TRP A 506 -0.95 11.44 25.49
N THR A 507 -1.01 11.80 24.19
CA THR A 507 0.07 11.50 23.25
C THR A 507 1.40 12.08 23.75
N ARG A 508 2.50 11.34 23.60
CA ARG A 508 3.85 11.79 23.97
C ARG A 508 4.82 11.69 22.81
N ASP A 509 5.44 12.80 22.47
CA ASP A 509 6.51 12.83 21.45
C ASP A 509 7.80 12.22 22.01
N SER A 510 8.05 12.33 23.32
CA SER A 510 9.25 11.81 24.00
C SER A 510 9.40 10.29 23.93
N THR A 511 8.30 9.56 23.73
CA THR A 511 8.30 8.09 23.54
C THR A 511 7.93 7.71 22.11
N ASN A 512 7.99 8.65 21.17
CA ASN A 512 7.60 8.44 19.77
C ASN A 512 6.17 7.89 19.62
N MET A 513 5.23 8.35 20.47
CA MET A 513 3.82 7.93 20.49
C MET A 513 3.64 6.41 20.70
N SER A 514 4.54 5.82 21.49
CA SER A 514 4.67 4.38 21.72
C SER A 514 3.37 3.63 21.96
N ILE A 515 2.47 4.12 22.81
CA ILE A 515 1.24 3.40 23.20
C ILE A 515 0.23 3.36 22.04
N GLY A 516 -0.03 4.50 21.40
CA GLY A 516 -0.95 4.60 20.26
C GLY A 516 -0.43 3.85 19.04
N GLU A 517 0.87 3.84 18.82
CA GLU A 517 1.54 3.05 17.79
C GLU A 517 1.47 1.54 18.08
N ALA A 518 1.67 1.11 19.33
CA ALA A 518 1.55 -0.29 19.72
C ALA A 518 0.11 -0.82 19.57
N GLN A 519 -0.90 0.00 19.85
CA GLN A 519 -2.30 -0.34 19.60
C GLN A 519 -2.57 -0.57 18.11
N LEU A 520 -1.97 0.25 17.23
CA LEU A 520 -2.02 0.04 15.78
C LEU A 520 -1.29 -1.24 15.35
N ASP A 521 -0.12 -1.53 15.92
CA ASP A 521 0.67 -2.73 15.59
C ASP A 521 -0.06 -4.04 15.87
N ILE A 522 -0.81 -4.11 16.98
CA ILE A 522 -1.61 -5.30 17.28
C ILE A 522 -2.74 -5.44 16.27
N CYS A 523 -3.43 -4.34 15.93
CA CYS A 523 -4.48 -4.38 14.92
C CYS A 523 -3.92 -4.86 13.57
N ALA A 524 -2.76 -4.36 13.16
CA ALA A 524 -2.11 -4.77 11.91
C ALA A 524 -1.73 -6.27 11.91
N ALA A 525 -1.32 -6.80 13.06
CA ALA A 525 -0.85 -8.19 13.19
C ALA A 525 -1.95 -9.24 13.37
N ASP A 526 -3.14 -8.86 13.81
CA ASP A 526 -4.25 -9.78 14.12
C ASP A 526 -5.58 -9.27 13.56
N ALA A 527 -6.18 -10.02 12.63
CA ALA A 527 -7.47 -9.68 12.02
C ALA A 527 -8.67 -9.75 13.01
N ASN A 528 -8.47 -10.33 14.20
CA ASN A 528 -9.46 -10.36 15.28
C ASN A 528 -9.29 -9.21 16.29
N VAL A 529 -8.30 -8.33 16.08
CA VAL A 529 -8.11 -7.09 16.85
C VAL A 529 -8.21 -5.91 15.90
N MET A 530 -9.14 -5.01 16.18
CA MET A 530 -9.44 -3.87 15.31
C MET A 530 -9.45 -2.58 16.10
N MET A 531 -9.30 -1.45 15.41
CA MET A 531 -9.37 -0.13 16.03
C MET A 531 -10.57 0.64 15.50
N ALA A 532 -11.44 1.07 16.41
CA ALA A 532 -12.63 1.84 16.05
C ALA A 532 -12.30 3.28 15.67
N SER A 533 -11.56 3.98 16.54
CA SER A 533 -11.22 5.40 16.35
C SER A 533 -10.14 5.85 17.36
N PRO A 534 -9.31 6.86 17.07
CA PRO A 534 -8.70 7.70 18.09
C PRO A 534 -9.76 8.48 18.89
N ALA A 535 -9.40 8.95 20.08
CA ALA A 535 -10.27 9.68 21.01
C ALA A 535 -10.49 11.16 20.62
N TYR A 536 -9.59 11.79 19.87
CA TYR A 536 -9.52 13.25 19.73
C TYR A 536 -10.59 13.92 18.84
N ALA A 537 -11.40 13.15 18.12
CA ALA A 537 -12.32 13.72 17.12
C ALA A 537 -13.64 14.25 17.71
N VAL A 538 -13.92 13.95 18.97
CA VAL A 538 -15.21 14.19 19.63
C VAL A 538 -15.09 15.24 20.74
N THR A 539 -16.21 15.73 21.27
CA THR A 539 -16.21 16.76 22.32
C THR A 539 -15.70 16.23 23.67
N ASP A 540 -15.01 17.10 24.42
CA ASP A 540 -14.34 16.72 25.67
C ASP A 540 -14.45 17.80 26.78
N LYS A 541 -13.88 17.50 27.96
CA LYS A 541 -13.79 18.36 29.15
C LYS A 541 -12.34 18.66 29.58
N GLY A 542 -11.38 18.59 28.66
CA GLY A 542 -9.96 18.86 28.90
C GLY A 542 -9.16 17.63 29.35
N GLY A 543 -9.56 16.44 28.91
CA GLY A 543 -8.85 15.18 29.15
C GLY A 543 -9.78 13.96 29.17
N HIS A 544 -10.95 14.10 29.79
CA HIS A 544 -12.06 13.15 29.67
C HIS A 544 -13.10 13.67 28.69
N LEU A 545 -13.86 12.76 28.06
CA LEU A 545 -14.91 13.15 27.11
C LEU A 545 -16.12 13.74 27.85
N ASP A 546 -16.89 14.60 27.18
CA ASP A 546 -18.21 14.98 27.69
C ASP A 546 -19.25 13.89 27.35
N ALA A 547 -20.48 14.03 27.85
CA ALA A 547 -21.53 13.03 27.62
C ALA A 547 -21.79 12.76 26.13
N ASN A 548 -21.82 13.81 25.31
CA ASN A 548 -21.96 13.67 23.86
C ASN A 548 -20.73 12.99 23.25
N GLY A 549 -19.52 13.32 23.72
CA GLY A 549 -18.27 12.73 23.27
C GLY A 549 -18.20 11.23 23.51
N TYR A 550 -18.58 10.75 24.71
CA TYR A 550 -18.65 9.31 24.99
C TYR A 550 -19.67 8.59 24.11
N ARG A 551 -20.86 9.16 23.94
CA ARG A 551 -21.87 8.56 23.06
C ARG A 551 -21.41 8.54 21.62
N TRP A 552 -20.83 9.63 21.13
CA TRP A 552 -20.30 9.75 19.78
C TRP A 552 -19.21 8.70 19.52
N LEU A 553 -18.23 8.60 20.41
CA LEU A 553 -17.21 7.57 20.32
C LEU A 553 -17.84 6.16 20.38
N GLY A 554 -18.83 5.96 21.26
CA GLY A 554 -19.66 4.74 21.30
C GLY A 554 -20.29 4.40 19.95
N MET A 555 -20.90 5.36 19.27
CA MET A 555 -21.49 5.15 17.94
C MET A 555 -20.44 4.73 16.90
N GLN A 556 -19.21 5.26 16.97
CA GLN A 556 -18.11 4.80 16.13
C GLN A 556 -17.74 3.34 16.42
N PHE A 557 -17.64 2.97 17.69
CA PHE A 557 -17.43 1.57 18.09
C PHE A 557 -18.54 0.66 17.56
N GLY A 558 -19.80 1.05 17.69
CA GLY A 558 -20.93 0.26 17.20
C GLY A 558 -20.96 0.10 15.68
N LYS A 559 -20.57 1.15 14.94
CA LYS A 559 -20.37 1.06 13.49
C LYS A 559 -19.29 0.04 13.12
N VAL A 560 -18.17 0.02 13.84
CA VAL A 560 -17.08 -0.94 13.62
C VAL A 560 -17.51 -2.35 13.98
N LEU A 561 -18.19 -2.55 15.12
CA LEU A 561 -18.76 -3.83 15.52
C LEU A 561 -19.70 -4.39 14.44
N HIS A 562 -20.59 -3.57 13.88
CA HIS A 562 -21.46 -4.00 12.78
C HIS A 562 -20.67 -4.46 11.55
N ARG A 563 -19.69 -3.66 11.11
CA ARG A 563 -18.87 -4.00 9.93
C ARG A 563 -18.05 -5.28 10.14
N ALA A 564 -17.48 -5.47 11.32
CA ALA A 564 -16.65 -6.63 11.63
C ALA A 564 -17.46 -7.89 11.96
N ILE A 565 -18.49 -7.77 12.81
CA ILE A 565 -19.27 -8.90 13.34
C ILE A 565 -20.43 -9.29 12.43
N ASP A 566 -21.15 -8.35 11.82
CA ASP A 566 -22.30 -8.71 10.98
C ASP A 566 -21.89 -8.84 9.51
N ARG A 567 -21.09 -7.88 9.02
CA ARG A 567 -20.63 -7.85 7.62
C ARG A 567 -19.34 -8.61 7.37
N ARG A 568 -18.66 -9.08 8.43
CA ARG A 568 -17.43 -9.91 8.37
C ARG A 568 -16.22 -9.21 7.74
N GLN A 569 -16.24 -7.89 7.63
CA GLN A 569 -15.19 -7.13 6.97
C GLN A 569 -13.95 -7.03 7.85
N ASN A 570 -12.74 -7.05 7.26
CA ASN A 570 -11.51 -6.81 7.98
C ASN A 570 -11.28 -5.30 8.17
N TRP A 571 -12.01 -4.71 9.11
CA TRP A 571 -11.99 -3.28 9.36
C TRP A 571 -10.58 -2.77 9.70
N ARG A 572 -10.21 -1.65 9.07
CA ARG A 572 -9.00 -0.90 9.36
C ARG A 572 -9.34 0.59 9.52
N PRO A 573 -8.78 1.29 10.52
CA PRO A 573 -8.97 2.72 10.66
C PRO A 573 -8.25 3.48 9.54
N LEU A 574 -8.59 4.77 9.36
CA LEU A 574 -7.83 5.65 8.47
C LEU A 574 -6.39 5.79 8.98
N GLN A 575 -5.42 5.31 8.20
CA GLN A 575 -4.02 5.20 8.61
C GLN A 575 -3.05 5.34 7.43
N PRO A 576 -1.79 5.74 7.64
CA PRO A 576 -0.80 5.84 6.57
C PRO A 576 -0.36 4.44 6.10
N LEU A 577 -0.10 4.33 4.81
CA LEU A 577 0.50 3.16 4.16
C LEU A 577 1.99 3.36 3.94
N SER A 578 2.37 4.52 3.37
CA SER A 578 3.76 4.86 3.10
C SER A 578 3.96 6.37 3.11
N VAL A 579 5.21 6.79 3.24
CA VAL A 579 5.62 8.19 3.13
C VAL A 579 6.88 8.25 2.28
N THR A 580 6.87 9.04 1.21
CA THR A 580 8.04 9.27 0.34
C THR A 580 8.45 10.73 0.34
N LEU A 581 9.75 10.99 0.27
CA LEU A 581 10.33 12.32 0.24
C LEU A 581 11.04 12.57 -1.09
N SER A 582 10.70 13.68 -1.75
CA SER A 582 11.42 14.18 -2.93
C SER A 582 11.69 15.68 -2.75
N GLY A 583 12.97 16.06 -2.61
CA GLY A 583 13.38 17.42 -2.25
C GLY A 583 12.67 17.92 -0.99
N THR A 584 11.88 18.98 -1.12
CA THR A 584 11.09 19.58 -0.03
C THR A 584 9.64 19.11 0.03
N PHE A 585 9.29 18.00 -0.64
CA PHE A 585 7.93 17.47 -0.68
C PHE A 585 7.86 16.08 -0.08
N LEU A 586 7.04 15.94 0.97
CA LEU A 586 6.60 14.65 1.48
C LEU A 586 5.26 14.29 0.86
N ARG A 587 5.15 13.07 0.34
CA ARG A 587 3.90 12.47 -0.14
C ARG A 587 3.54 11.29 0.75
N ALA A 588 2.35 11.34 1.32
CA ALA A 588 1.83 10.30 2.21
C ALA A 588 0.62 9.59 1.56
N ASP A 589 0.73 8.27 1.47
CA ASP A 589 -0.31 7.38 0.99
C ASP A 589 -1.15 6.87 2.17
N PHE A 590 -2.48 6.83 2.04
CA PHE A 590 -3.38 6.43 3.12
C PHE A 590 -4.28 5.26 2.73
N LEU A 591 -4.53 4.39 3.72
CA LEU A 591 -5.64 3.44 3.66
C LEU A 591 -6.92 4.16 4.06
N VAL A 592 -7.81 4.39 3.10
CA VAL A 592 -9.04 5.17 3.30
C VAL A 592 -10.25 4.26 3.18
N TRP A 593 -10.90 3.98 4.31
CA TRP A 593 -12.03 3.04 4.32
C TRP A 593 -13.23 3.55 3.52
N SER A 594 -13.54 4.84 3.61
CA SER A 594 -14.58 5.51 2.82
C SER A 594 -14.01 6.74 2.10
N PRO A 595 -13.38 6.58 0.93
CA PRO A 595 -12.83 7.70 0.18
C PRO A 595 -13.93 8.67 -0.28
N PRO A 596 -13.61 9.94 -0.57
CA PRO A 596 -12.26 10.53 -0.52
C PRO A 596 -11.82 10.96 0.89
N LEU A 597 -10.54 11.29 1.06
CA LEU A 597 -10.04 12.05 2.19
C LEU A 597 -10.68 13.45 2.24
N GLN A 598 -10.83 13.98 3.45
CA GLN A 598 -11.26 15.35 3.68
C GLN A 598 -10.63 15.95 4.94
N PHE A 599 -10.46 17.28 4.95
CA PHE A 599 -10.09 18.00 6.17
C PHE A 599 -11.35 18.46 6.92
N ARG A 600 -11.42 18.15 8.22
CA ARG A 600 -12.52 18.57 9.11
C ARG A 600 -11.96 19.04 10.45
N SER A 601 -12.70 19.93 11.12
CA SER A 601 -12.39 20.27 12.52
C SER A 601 -12.56 19.04 13.42
N CYS A 602 -11.60 18.86 14.34
CA CYS A 602 -11.80 18.06 15.54
C CYS A 602 -12.37 18.98 16.65
N TYR A 603 -12.52 18.47 17.86
CA TYR A 603 -12.95 19.27 18.99
C TYR A 603 -11.87 19.28 20.06
N VAL A 604 -11.63 20.45 20.66
CA VAL A 604 -10.83 20.61 21.88
C VAL A 604 -11.77 21.21 22.90
N GLY A 605 -12.14 20.41 23.89
CA GLY A 605 -13.33 20.68 24.68
C GLY A 605 -14.57 20.65 23.79
N SER A 606 -15.35 21.73 23.83
CA SER A 606 -16.52 21.94 22.95
C SER A 606 -16.21 22.85 21.75
N SER A 607 -14.94 23.24 21.55
CA SER A 607 -14.56 24.17 20.47
C SER A 607 -14.09 23.44 19.21
N PRO A 608 -14.72 23.67 18.04
CA PRO A 608 -14.24 23.11 16.78
C PRO A 608 -12.87 23.70 16.44
N THR A 609 -11.88 22.83 16.25
CA THR A 609 -10.47 23.21 16.10
C THR A 609 -9.89 22.66 14.80
N THR A 610 -9.27 23.55 14.02
CA THR A 610 -8.49 23.21 12.83
C THR A 610 -7.06 23.74 13.00
N TYR A 611 -6.08 22.85 12.99
CA TYR A 611 -4.66 23.17 13.11
C TYR A 611 -4.09 23.69 11.79
N ALA A 612 -3.07 24.56 11.86
CA ALA A 612 -2.44 25.15 10.68
C ALA A 612 -1.91 24.08 9.71
N ALA A 613 -1.16 23.10 10.23
CA ALA A 613 -0.66 21.96 9.47
C ALA A 613 -1.60 20.73 9.50
N LYS A 614 -2.89 20.92 9.84
CA LYS A 614 -3.93 19.85 9.85
C LYS A 614 -3.63 18.63 10.73
N GLY A 615 -2.70 18.77 11.68
CA GLY A 615 -2.22 17.69 12.54
C GLY A 615 -0.87 17.09 12.13
N PHE A 616 -0.32 17.47 10.97
CA PHE A 616 0.98 17.00 10.51
C PHE A 616 2.13 17.80 11.14
N ARG A 617 3.21 17.11 11.45
CA ARG A 617 4.51 17.65 11.90
C ARG A 617 5.63 16.85 11.25
N VAL A 618 6.73 17.49 10.91
CA VAL A 618 7.87 16.83 10.27
C VAL A 618 9.12 17.10 11.08
N THR A 619 9.94 16.07 11.30
CA THR A 619 11.25 16.19 11.95
C THR A 619 12.31 15.52 11.12
N ASP A 620 13.52 16.04 11.18
CA ASP A 620 14.73 15.41 10.65
C ASP A 620 15.86 15.41 11.69
N ASP A 621 17.09 15.05 11.32
CA ASP A 621 18.24 15.03 12.24
C ASP A 621 18.59 16.42 12.81
N ALA A 622 18.16 17.51 12.15
CA ALA A 622 18.32 18.88 12.61
C ALA A 622 17.16 19.37 13.50
N GLY A 623 16.15 18.54 13.74
CA GLY A 623 14.98 18.84 14.57
C GLY A 623 13.72 19.10 13.75
N ASP A 624 12.89 20.05 14.19
CA ASP A 624 11.64 20.38 13.49
C ASP A 624 11.90 20.94 12.09
N VAL A 625 11.11 20.46 11.13
CA VAL A 625 11.06 20.97 9.76
C VAL A 625 9.74 21.73 9.58
N PRO A 626 9.76 23.03 9.26
CA PRO A 626 8.54 23.78 9.06
C PRO A 626 7.67 23.17 7.96
N VAL A 627 6.38 22.95 8.24
CA VAL A 627 5.37 22.57 7.24
C VAL A 627 4.72 23.85 6.72
N THR A 628 4.86 24.13 5.44
CA THR A 628 4.32 25.35 4.81
C THR A 628 2.97 25.13 4.15
N ARG A 629 2.69 23.91 3.69
CA ARG A 629 1.44 23.54 3.03
C ARG A 629 1.11 22.07 3.26
N VAL A 630 -0.18 21.77 3.35
CA VAL A 630 -0.73 20.40 3.39
C VAL A 630 -1.93 20.35 2.45
N GLU A 631 -1.93 19.40 1.52
CA GLU A 631 -2.95 19.27 0.48
C GLU A 631 -3.37 17.83 0.28
N ILE A 632 -4.68 17.60 0.15
CA ILE A 632 -5.20 16.35 -0.37
C ILE A 632 -5.12 16.45 -1.89
N VAL A 633 -4.26 15.65 -2.52
CA VAL A 633 -3.99 15.69 -3.96
C VAL A 633 -4.70 14.58 -4.73
N ALA A 634 -5.24 13.59 -4.02
CA ALA A 634 -6.16 12.58 -4.54
C ALA A 634 -7.00 11.99 -3.39
N ASP A 635 -7.95 11.10 -3.70
CA ASP A 635 -8.86 10.47 -2.73
C ASP A 635 -8.17 9.81 -1.54
N THR A 636 -6.90 9.44 -1.68
CA THR A 636 -6.11 8.70 -0.68
C THR A 636 -4.70 9.24 -0.46
N VAL A 637 -4.35 10.39 -1.06
CA VAL A 637 -2.97 10.90 -1.09
C VAL A 637 -2.90 12.32 -0.55
N VAL A 638 -1.96 12.58 0.35
CA VAL A 638 -1.69 13.90 0.93
C VAL A 638 -0.26 14.33 0.61
N ASP A 639 -0.11 15.51 0.04
CA ASP A 639 1.19 16.18 -0.13
C ASP A 639 1.43 17.20 0.98
N ILE A 640 2.66 17.24 1.47
CA ILE A 640 3.13 18.09 2.57
C ILE A 640 4.39 18.82 2.08
N THR A 641 4.31 20.13 1.96
CA THR A 641 5.43 20.98 1.54
C THR A 641 6.23 21.45 2.75
N LEU A 642 7.55 21.30 2.67
CA LEU A 642 8.51 21.66 3.71
C LEU A 642 9.09 23.06 3.46
N GLY A 643 9.39 23.77 4.53
CA GLY A 643 9.97 25.12 4.49
C GLY A 643 11.49 25.15 4.27
N ARG A 644 12.13 23.99 4.26
CA ARG A 644 13.57 23.82 4.00
C ARG A 644 13.85 22.39 3.53
N GLU A 645 15.02 22.22 2.91
CA GLU A 645 15.61 20.89 2.68
C GLU A 645 15.85 20.16 4.02
N THR A 646 15.74 18.84 3.97
CA THR A 646 15.90 17.96 5.12
C THR A 646 17.29 17.33 5.18
N THR A 647 17.71 16.91 6.37
CA THR A 647 18.98 16.20 6.57
C THR A 647 18.78 14.92 7.37
N GLY A 648 19.41 13.83 6.94
CA GLY A 648 19.39 12.55 7.66
C GLY A 648 18.01 11.88 7.64
N ASP A 649 17.63 11.26 8.76
CA ASP A 649 16.38 10.51 8.84
C ASP A 649 15.18 11.46 8.99
N VAL A 650 14.25 11.41 8.04
CA VAL A 650 13.05 12.24 8.05
C VAL A 650 11.86 11.45 8.55
N TYR A 651 11.08 12.04 9.47
CA TYR A 651 9.88 11.45 10.03
C TYR A 651 8.67 12.36 9.85
N LEU A 652 7.61 11.80 9.28
CA LEU A 652 6.29 12.39 9.29
C LEU A 652 5.54 11.94 10.54
N TRP A 653 5.04 12.91 11.28
CA TRP A 653 4.19 12.73 12.44
C TRP A 653 2.79 13.24 12.12
N TYR A 654 1.78 12.56 12.64
CA TYR A 654 0.41 13.03 12.61
C TYR A 654 -0.21 12.88 14.00
N ALA A 655 -0.94 13.92 14.42
CA ALA A 655 -1.50 14.03 15.76
C ALA A 655 -0.43 13.86 16.86
N SER A 656 0.70 14.56 16.70
CA SER A 656 1.79 14.58 17.69
C SER A 656 1.43 15.50 18.87
N GLN A 657 2.09 15.30 20.01
CA GLN A 657 1.93 16.15 21.19
C GLN A 657 2.32 17.60 20.88
N THR A 658 3.49 17.83 20.30
CA THR A 658 4.01 19.18 20.02
C THR A 658 3.25 19.85 18.88
N GLY A 659 2.90 19.10 17.83
CA GLY A 659 2.28 19.68 16.63
C GLY A 659 0.81 20.08 16.82
N SER A 660 0.06 19.26 17.56
CA SER A 660 -1.40 19.43 17.65
C SER A 660 -2.00 18.85 18.94
N ASN A 661 -1.21 18.69 20.00
CA ASN A 661 -1.64 18.15 21.29
C ASN A 661 -2.38 16.80 21.17
N GLY A 662 -1.92 15.94 20.26
CA GLY A 662 -2.51 14.63 20.03
C GLY A 662 -3.79 14.61 19.18
N ASN A 663 -4.13 15.72 18.54
CA ASN A 663 -5.33 15.87 17.71
C ASN A 663 -4.99 16.02 16.22
N GLY A 664 -5.95 15.86 15.32
CA GLY A 664 -5.73 15.98 13.88
C GLY A 664 -6.97 16.37 13.10
N ASN A 665 -6.80 16.72 11.82
CA ASN A 665 -7.90 17.19 10.97
C ASN A 665 -8.14 16.35 9.72
N LEU A 666 -7.44 15.24 9.52
CA LEU A 666 -7.63 14.33 8.39
C LEU A 666 -8.68 13.27 8.73
N PHE A 667 -9.71 13.19 7.89
CA PHE A 667 -10.82 12.25 8.00
C PHE A 667 -11.08 11.61 6.63
N ASP A 668 -11.78 10.48 6.64
CA ASP A 668 -12.42 9.97 5.43
C ASP A 668 -13.84 10.54 5.25
N SER A 669 -14.53 10.07 4.21
CA SER A 669 -15.87 10.52 3.83
C SER A 669 -16.98 9.53 4.18
N ASP A 670 -16.83 8.73 5.25
CA ASP A 670 -17.89 7.82 5.70
C ASP A 670 -19.19 8.59 6.00
N THR A 671 -20.27 8.21 5.32
CA THR A 671 -21.59 8.85 5.41
C THR A 671 -22.55 8.11 6.34
N THR A 672 -22.06 7.17 7.16
CA THR A 672 -22.90 6.45 8.13
C THR A 672 -23.58 7.46 9.06
N VAL A 673 -24.91 7.38 9.16
CA VAL A 673 -25.70 8.26 10.03
C VAL A 673 -25.77 7.63 11.42
N ALA A 674 -25.37 8.39 12.45
CA ALA A 674 -25.52 7.94 13.84
C ALA A 674 -27.00 7.79 14.22
N VAL A 675 -27.31 6.79 15.04
CA VAL A 675 -28.69 6.52 15.50
C VAL A 675 -29.15 7.48 16.59
N ALA A 676 -28.22 8.17 17.25
CA ALA A 676 -28.48 9.21 18.23
C ALA A 676 -28.00 10.57 17.71
N ASN A 677 -28.64 11.62 18.21
CA ASN A 677 -28.25 13.00 17.93
C ASN A 677 -27.33 13.54 19.04
N TYR A 678 -26.58 14.59 18.70
CA TYR A 678 -25.95 15.44 19.69
C TYR A 678 -27.04 16.21 20.44
N GLU A 679 -26.99 16.20 21.77
CA GLU A 679 -28.01 16.76 22.64
C GLU A 679 -27.44 17.79 23.61
N PHE A 680 -28.18 18.88 23.82
CA PHE A 680 -27.89 19.85 24.86
C PHE A 680 -29.18 20.20 25.61
N HIS A 681 -29.15 19.99 26.92
CA HIS A 681 -30.28 20.26 27.82
C HIS A 681 -29.80 21.19 28.93
N GLU A 682 -30.32 22.42 28.95
CA GLU A 682 -29.97 23.42 29.96
C GLU A 682 -30.34 22.94 31.37
N GLY A 683 -29.46 23.19 32.35
CA GLY A 683 -29.71 22.85 33.75
C GLY A 683 -29.53 21.37 34.11
N THR A 684 -29.02 20.53 33.20
CA THR A 684 -28.77 19.09 33.47
C THR A 684 -27.38 18.78 34.01
N GLY A 685 -26.51 19.79 34.11
CA GLY A 685 -25.09 19.63 34.44
C GLY A 685 -24.17 19.57 33.22
N GLN A 686 -24.71 19.52 32.00
CA GLN A 686 -23.92 19.77 30.80
C GLN A 686 -23.30 21.19 30.86
N TYR A 687 -22.06 21.31 30.41
CA TYR A 687 -21.39 22.61 30.40
C TYR A 687 -22.03 23.51 29.34
N PRO A 688 -22.24 24.81 29.61
CA PRO A 688 -22.89 25.72 28.65
C PRO A 688 -22.21 25.75 27.28
N GLU A 689 -20.89 25.61 27.23
CA GLU A 689 -20.11 25.53 25.98
C GLU A 689 -20.38 24.27 25.14
N SER A 690 -20.95 23.19 25.71
CA SER A 690 -21.41 22.02 24.95
C SER A 690 -22.66 22.32 24.11
N ASN A 691 -23.27 23.51 24.21
CA ASN A 691 -24.34 23.92 23.30
C ASN A 691 -23.77 24.37 21.95
N ILE A 692 -23.38 23.42 21.11
CA ILE A 692 -22.75 23.67 19.80
C ILE A 692 -23.84 23.74 18.72
N PRO A 693 -24.17 24.92 18.15
CA PRO A 693 -25.29 25.07 17.21
C PRO A 693 -25.19 24.20 15.96
N GLU A 694 -23.96 23.88 15.54
CA GLU A 694 -23.67 23.04 14.38
C GLU A 694 -23.94 21.55 14.63
N LEU A 695 -24.03 21.12 15.89
CA LEU A 695 -24.23 19.72 16.27
C LEU A 695 -25.60 19.46 16.92
N VAL A 696 -26.09 20.37 17.77
CA VAL A 696 -27.30 20.16 18.55
C VAL A 696 -28.50 19.78 17.67
N ASN A 697 -29.19 18.71 18.06
CA ASN A 697 -30.31 18.08 17.34
C ASN A 697 -29.95 17.48 15.97
N ARG A 698 -28.68 17.17 15.73
CA ARG A 698 -28.22 16.50 14.50
C ARG A 698 -27.49 15.19 14.84
N PRO A 699 -27.52 14.20 13.94
CA PRO A 699 -26.74 12.98 14.13
C PRO A 699 -25.26 13.28 14.32
N TYR A 700 -24.59 12.51 15.18
CA TYR A 700 -23.14 12.60 15.32
C TYR A 700 -22.44 12.32 13.97
N PRO A 701 -21.45 13.14 13.57
CA PRO A 701 -20.65 12.86 12.38
C PRO A 701 -19.81 11.59 12.55
N LEU A 702 -20.04 10.54 11.75
CA LEU A 702 -19.30 9.27 11.86
C LEU A 702 -18.17 9.11 10.83
N ASN A 703 -17.63 10.20 10.29
CA ASN A 703 -16.39 10.17 9.51
C ASN A 703 -15.27 9.49 10.31
N ASN A 704 -14.41 8.70 9.67
CA ASN A 704 -13.30 8.03 10.35
C ASN A 704 -12.11 9.00 10.47
N PRO A 705 -11.74 9.45 11.69
CA PRO A 705 -10.53 10.26 11.88
C PRO A 705 -9.27 9.42 11.65
N CYS A 706 -8.22 10.06 11.13
CA CYS A 706 -6.93 9.42 10.99
C CYS A 706 -6.30 9.13 12.36
N VAL A 707 -5.72 7.95 12.52
CA VAL A 707 -4.99 7.56 13.73
C VAL A 707 -3.70 8.38 13.86
N ALA A 708 -3.25 8.64 15.08
CA ALA A 708 -1.94 9.22 15.35
C ALA A 708 -0.83 8.25 14.91
N PHE A 709 0.21 8.77 14.28
CA PHE A 709 1.33 7.95 13.79
C PHE A 709 2.63 8.73 13.63
N ARG A 710 3.74 7.99 13.60
CA ARG A 710 5.07 8.41 13.18
C ARG A 710 5.59 7.44 12.13
N ARG A 711 5.93 7.92 10.94
CA ARG A 711 6.48 7.12 9.84
C ARG A 711 7.76 7.75 9.33
N GLN A 712 8.80 6.94 9.16
CA GLN A 712 10.01 7.36 8.47
C GLN A 712 9.70 7.52 6.98
N ALA A 713 10.16 8.60 6.37
CA ALA A 713 10.02 8.83 4.95
C ALA A 713 11.11 8.09 4.17
N THR A 714 10.72 7.44 3.08
CA THR A 714 11.67 6.87 2.11
C THR A 714 12.08 7.95 1.12
N ILE A 715 13.39 8.21 1.00
CA ILE A 715 13.95 9.17 0.05
C ILE A 715 13.93 8.54 -1.35
N ILE A 716 13.38 9.26 -2.33
CA ILE A 716 13.27 8.82 -3.74
C ILE A 716 13.95 9.78 -4.71
#